data_AF-A0A9E0B9P9-F1
#
_entry.id   AF-A0A9E0B9P9-F1
#
_cell.length_a   1.000
_cell.length_b   1.000
_cell.length_c   1.000
_cell.angle_alpha   90.00
_cell.angle_beta   90.00
_cell.angle_gamma   90.00
#
_symmetry.space_group_name_H-M   'P 1'
#
loop_
_entity.id
_entity.type
_entity.pdbx_description
1 polymer ?
#
loop_
_entity_poly.entity_id
_entity_poly.type
_entity_poly.pdbx_seq_one_letter_code
_entity_poly.pdbx_strand_id
1 'polypeptide(L)'
;MKNLNTQVVSPARLVLLATRTTTFVIMSLLLLLGTDASAITYYSRQTGPWSASSTWSTVGYGNATNTGTRPGPGDVVNIGNGHTITINNTASCATLNIGQGTSGILEFLSTSTYTLTVTGNVTVNTGAILYYNTAVNRVHRMIVGGNFANFGRVDFYVAANQVVDLTFNTTANSSITGIGTWDLNNVSLTKTGATTATLTVNTSNFEAGLRNFIGTQGTYVHNNTGSFSINPTTATFTIGPNMVFKVPMGTMWFASAADNLILQGELYVNGGNVRVGTTAGLQGLRSDQSGTKIPYLEVSSGTLTVYGGITYGSGSSLEPFSFRMTGGTILLNSGTTGTNRQVFMVNDRTTSSFVMSGGTITLQKPNITGVTTVDFHLCGTGTVTSTGGTIQFGNASTAAGARFGFRTFATVTMPHFRVTGPAANTITLAPSAGSTTNFRLLSLYIDSGKIFDIRSLSGATADTKTMTLMSTVNGVDALYNSGTFTARSSTVTFNTSGAQAIGGTVTTTFYNLQINNASHITLNRPANVSNLLSMVNGKLLTTNTNILVCQANANANIGTSASYVDGPMEHTLASAATVTKIFPIGKASAYRPVTLQLTHTNASSVSYRGEIFNSSASGLPYSLPPTIANVSNVRYVRFTRSAVSNFSNGKITMYYDTDDGVADKNTLLVAHDNGTSQWSNLGGTATNNWTGSITSGTFNAFRTYFALGNPPGGGNPLPIELGSFNANLVDRKVQLKWTTQAEINNSYFTVERSRDNVNFEGIGRVNGSGSTSETHNYGYVDVNPYPGISYYRIRQTDYDGTSESFPSQVINNIRKGSFTVYPNPASSRVVHLSYGDDQMQFYTITVRDITGREIPATVSRTGNGDIQLEFSEIYMKPGSLYFIVATDGIETVQQKLLIQ
;
A
#
# COMPACT_ATOMS: atom_id res chain seq x y z
N MET A 1 57.36 -15.58 -36.77
CA MET A 1 57.83 -16.86 -37.33
C MET A 1 56.78 -17.93 -37.03
N LYS A 2 56.20 -18.52 -38.10
CA LYS A 2 55.43 -19.80 -38.21
C LYS A 2 54.18 -19.95 -37.31
N ASN A 3 52.96 -20.30 -37.74
CA ASN A 3 52.31 -20.79 -38.97
C ASN A 3 50.80 -20.44 -38.85
N LEU A 4 50.14 -19.75 -39.80
CA LEU A 4 49.49 -20.21 -41.05
C LEU A 4 48.21 -21.06 -40.89
N ASN A 5 47.03 -20.48 -41.22
CA ASN A 5 46.13 -20.87 -42.33
C ASN A 5 44.69 -20.34 -42.13
N THR A 6 44.29 -19.28 -42.84
CA THR A 6 43.50 -19.27 -44.10
C THR A 6 42.03 -19.70 -43.97
N GLN A 7 41.14 -18.72 -43.82
CA GLN A 7 39.70 -18.87 -44.11
C GLN A 7 39.49 -18.86 -45.63
N VAL A 8 39.14 -20.01 -46.17
CA VAL A 8 38.54 -20.16 -47.50
C VAL A 8 37.02 -20.18 -47.30
N VAL A 9 36.33 -19.23 -47.92
CA VAL A 9 34.87 -19.23 -48.05
C VAL A 9 34.51 -20.02 -49.30
N SER A 10 33.72 -21.08 -49.16
CA SER A 10 32.95 -21.66 -50.27
C SER A 10 31.50 -21.97 -49.82
N PRO A 11 30.51 -21.85 -50.71
CA PRO A 11 29.10 -22.05 -50.36
C PRO A 11 28.58 -23.46 -50.70
N ALA A 12 27.47 -23.80 -50.03
CA ALA A 12 26.47 -24.85 -50.34
C ALA A 12 26.48 -26.17 -49.54
N ARG A 13 25.42 -26.35 -48.73
CA ARG A 13 24.45 -27.49 -48.64
C ARG A 13 23.73 -27.40 -47.30
N LEU A 14 22.46 -26.99 -47.22
CA LEU A 14 21.23 -27.72 -47.53
C LEU A 14 21.12 -29.08 -46.80
N VAL A 15 20.48 -29.09 -45.63
CA VAL A 15 19.67 -30.22 -45.16
C VAL A 15 18.34 -29.68 -44.61
N LEU A 16 17.29 -30.35 -45.08
CA LEU A 16 15.87 -30.10 -45.07
C LEU A 16 15.25 -30.52 -43.73
N LEU A 17 14.48 -29.65 -43.07
CA LEU A 17 13.36 -30.08 -42.23
C LEU A 17 12.16 -29.16 -42.50
N ALA A 18 11.25 -29.66 -43.32
CA ALA A 18 9.98 -29.02 -43.63
C ALA A 18 8.97 -29.28 -42.51
N THR A 19 8.31 -28.24 -42.03
CA THR A 19 6.87 -28.28 -41.74
C THR A 19 6.26 -26.90 -42.00
N ARG A 20 5.30 -26.92 -42.91
CA ARG A 20 4.54 -25.83 -43.54
C ARG A 20 4.18 -24.65 -42.60
N THR A 21 4.85 -23.50 -42.76
CA THR A 21 4.29 -22.23 -42.23
C THR A 21 4.70 -20.94 -42.98
N THR A 22 5.43 -21.04 -44.10
CA THR A 22 6.08 -19.86 -44.72
C THR A 22 5.52 -19.50 -46.11
N THR A 23 4.19 -19.41 -46.24
CA THR A 23 3.53 -18.90 -47.46
C THR A 23 2.43 -17.88 -47.15
N PHE A 24 2.52 -17.13 -46.05
CA PHE A 24 1.41 -16.31 -45.55
C PHE A 24 1.58 -14.78 -45.63
N VAL A 25 2.56 -14.23 -46.34
CA VAL A 25 2.84 -12.76 -46.24
C VAL A 25 2.96 -11.99 -47.57
N ILE A 26 2.85 -12.59 -48.76
CA ILE A 26 2.99 -11.81 -50.01
C ILE A 26 1.84 -12.09 -50.98
N MET A 27 0.64 -11.56 -50.69
CA MET A 27 -0.36 -11.15 -51.69
C MET A 27 -1.57 -10.44 -51.07
N SER A 28 -1.40 -9.24 -50.52
CA SER A 28 -2.53 -8.32 -50.25
C SER A 28 -2.06 -6.90 -49.97
N LEU A 29 -1.17 -6.40 -50.82
CA LEU A 29 -0.86 -4.98 -50.91
C LEU A 29 -1.32 -4.50 -52.27
N LEU A 30 -2.61 -4.16 -52.42
CA LEU A 30 -3.08 -3.19 -53.40
C LEU A 30 -4.53 -2.78 -53.11
N LEU A 31 -4.76 -1.46 -53.18
CA LEU A 31 -6.02 -0.70 -53.06
C LEU A 31 -6.58 -0.47 -51.64
N LEU A 32 -5.97 0.51 -50.96
CA LEU A 32 -6.66 1.39 -49.99
C LEU A 32 -6.58 2.86 -50.46
N LEU A 33 -6.89 3.10 -51.74
CA LEU A 33 -7.14 4.45 -52.26
C LEU A 33 -8.59 4.47 -52.73
N GLY A 34 -9.49 4.88 -51.82
CA GLY A 34 -10.85 5.24 -52.18
C GLY A 34 -10.80 6.54 -52.96
N THR A 35 -11.09 6.49 -54.26
CA THR A 35 -11.54 7.68 -54.99
C THR A 35 -12.95 8.01 -54.50
N ASP A 36 -13.23 9.28 -54.24
CA ASP A 36 -14.52 9.84 -53.84
C ASP A 36 -15.63 9.61 -54.90
N ALA A 37 -16.03 8.37 -55.09
CA ALA A 37 -17.31 8.04 -55.72
C ALA A 37 -18.38 8.07 -54.63
N SER A 38 -19.48 8.78 -54.87
CA SER A 38 -20.62 8.83 -53.95
C SER A 38 -21.08 7.41 -53.62
N ALA A 39 -21.04 7.03 -52.34
CA ALA A 39 -21.49 5.72 -51.88
C ALA A 39 -22.92 5.44 -52.37
N ILE A 40 -23.11 4.36 -53.14
CA ILE A 40 -24.43 3.96 -53.62
C ILE A 40 -25.02 2.96 -52.63
N THR A 41 -26.32 3.07 -52.35
CA THR A 41 -27.04 2.06 -51.57
C THR A 41 -27.70 1.06 -52.51
N TYR A 42 -27.34 -0.21 -52.38
CA TYR A 42 -27.91 -1.32 -53.13
C TYR A 42 -28.82 -2.17 -52.24
N TYR A 43 -29.97 -2.52 -52.79
CA TYR A 43 -30.94 -3.42 -52.22
C TYR A 43 -31.04 -4.67 -53.10
N SER A 44 -31.12 -5.86 -52.50
CA SER A 44 -31.42 -7.08 -53.25
C SER A 44 -32.80 -6.95 -53.91
N ARG A 45 -32.85 -7.18 -55.22
CA ARG A 45 -34.06 -7.20 -56.04
C ARG A 45 -34.66 -8.60 -56.16
N GLN A 46 -33.79 -9.60 -56.32
CA GLN A 46 -34.14 -11.01 -56.49
C GLN A 46 -32.99 -11.88 -56.00
N THR A 47 -33.23 -13.19 -55.84
CA THR A 47 -32.19 -14.19 -55.64
C THR A 47 -31.25 -14.23 -56.85
N GLY A 48 -29.94 -14.25 -56.61
CA GLY A 48 -28.97 -14.25 -57.68
C GLY A 48 -27.52 -14.00 -57.24
N PRO A 49 -26.57 -14.05 -58.19
CA PRO A 49 -25.17 -13.83 -57.91
C PRO A 49 -24.89 -12.35 -57.58
N TRP A 50 -23.92 -12.10 -56.69
CA TRP A 50 -23.44 -10.76 -56.34
C TRP A 50 -22.97 -9.98 -57.59
N SER A 51 -22.35 -10.68 -58.54
CA SER A 51 -21.78 -10.05 -59.74
C SER A 51 -22.81 -9.57 -60.78
N ALA A 52 -24.07 -10.03 -60.72
CA ALA A 52 -25.08 -9.66 -61.71
C ALA A 52 -25.82 -8.39 -61.30
N SER A 53 -25.86 -7.39 -62.19
CA SER A 53 -26.63 -6.15 -61.97
C SER A 53 -28.13 -6.40 -61.81
N SER A 54 -28.66 -7.46 -62.41
CA SER A 54 -30.07 -7.87 -62.28
C SER A 54 -30.48 -8.31 -60.86
N THR A 55 -29.50 -8.67 -60.03
CA THR A 55 -29.66 -9.02 -58.61
C THR A 55 -29.98 -7.79 -57.75
N TRP A 56 -29.65 -6.58 -58.23
CA TRP A 56 -29.64 -5.38 -57.39
C TRP A 56 -30.58 -4.26 -57.89
N SER A 57 -31.06 -3.45 -56.93
CA SER A 57 -31.79 -2.20 -57.15
C SER A 57 -31.14 -1.09 -56.30
N THR A 58 -31.12 0.14 -56.79
CA THR A 58 -30.63 1.32 -56.04
C THR A 58 -31.75 2.13 -55.40
N VAL A 59 -33.01 1.72 -55.61
CA VAL A 59 -34.20 2.45 -55.16
C VAL A 59 -34.80 1.81 -53.92
N GLY A 60 -34.83 0.47 -53.85
CA GLY A 60 -35.36 -0.27 -52.71
C GLY A 60 -35.46 -1.77 -52.99
N TYR A 61 -35.85 -2.54 -51.98
CA TYR A 61 -36.02 -3.99 -52.10
C TYR A 61 -37.08 -4.35 -53.17
N GLY A 62 -36.78 -5.32 -54.03
CA GLY A 62 -37.72 -5.81 -55.06
C GLY A 62 -38.09 -4.84 -56.20
N ASN A 63 -37.55 -3.61 -56.20
CA ASN A 63 -37.87 -2.57 -57.20
C ASN A 63 -37.15 -2.78 -58.55
N ALA A 64 -37.46 -1.92 -59.53
CA ALA A 64 -36.95 -2.01 -60.90
C ALA A 64 -35.41 -2.09 -60.99
N THR A 65 -34.95 -2.78 -62.04
CA THR A 65 -33.56 -3.13 -62.31
C THR A 65 -32.63 -1.92 -62.32
N ASN A 66 -31.49 -2.05 -61.65
CA ASN A 66 -30.38 -1.15 -61.85
C ASN A 66 -29.77 -1.35 -63.26
N THR A 67 -29.56 -0.26 -64.01
CA THR A 67 -28.92 -0.29 -65.32
C THR A 67 -27.40 -0.44 -65.17
N GLY A 68 -26.96 -1.67 -64.94
CA GLY A 68 -25.59 -2.10 -65.22
C GLY A 68 -24.55 -2.02 -64.09
N THR A 69 -24.89 -1.54 -62.88
CA THR A 69 -23.95 -1.51 -61.75
C THR A 69 -24.26 -2.58 -60.70
N ARG A 70 -23.26 -2.89 -59.88
CA ARG A 70 -23.32 -3.86 -58.77
C ARG A 70 -22.56 -3.27 -57.57
N PRO A 71 -22.76 -3.77 -56.34
CA PRO A 71 -22.02 -3.29 -55.19
C PRO A 71 -20.50 -3.44 -55.34
N GLY A 72 -19.78 -2.37 -55.02
CA GLY A 72 -18.33 -2.28 -54.98
C GLY A 72 -17.82 -1.59 -53.72
N PRO A 73 -16.50 -1.30 -53.65
CA PRO A 73 -15.90 -0.61 -52.51
C PRO A 73 -16.59 0.74 -52.25
N GLY A 74 -16.93 1.04 -51.00
CA GLY A 74 -17.61 2.29 -50.62
C GLY A 74 -19.13 2.18 -50.50
N ASP A 75 -19.76 1.15 -51.07
CA ASP A 75 -21.22 1.05 -51.16
C ASP A 75 -21.90 0.48 -49.91
N VAL A 76 -23.19 0.77 -49.72
CA VAL A 76 -24.04 0.14 -48.70
C VAL A 76 -24.86 -0.97 -49.35
N VAL A 77 -24.83 -2.17 -48.77
CA VAL A 77 -25.51 -3.36 -49.30
C VAL A 77 -26.56 -3.85 -48.32
N ASN A 78 -27.79 -3.97 -48.81
CA ASN A 78 -28.95 -4.41 -48.05
C ASN A 78 -29.58 -5.64 -48.71
N ILE A 79 -29.50 -6.80 -48.06
CA ILE A 79 -30.12 -8.04 -48.53
C ILE A 79 -31.46 -8.21 -47.80
N GLY A 80 -32.56 -8.25 -48.55
CA GLY A 80 -33.92 -8.29 -48.04
C GLY A 80 -34.39 -9.70 -47.68
N ASN A 81 -35.55 -9.77 -47.01
CA ASN A 81 -36.23 -11.03 -46.71
C ASN A 81 -36.53 -11.81 -48.01
N GLY A 82 -36.38 -13.14 -47.96
CA GLY A 82 -36.68 -14.05 -49.08
C GLY A 82 -35.66 -14.09 -50.21
N HIS A 83 -34.63 -13.23 -50.19
CA HIS A 83 -33.58 -13.24 -51.20
C HIS A 83 -32.34 -14.02 -50.73
N THR A 84 -31.76 -14.80 -51.65
CA THR A 84 -30.45 -15.43 -51.48
C THR A 84 -29.46 -14.79 -52.44
N ILE A 85 -28.43 -14.15 -51.89
CA ILE A 85 -27.35 -13.56 -52.67
C ILE A 85 -26.12 -14.46 -52.57
N THR A 86 -25.54 -14.81 -53.72
CA THR A 86 -24.41 -15.73 -53.79
C THR A 86 -23.12 -14.98 -54.19
N ILE A 87 -22.10 -15.00 -53.35
CA ILE A 87 -20.75 -14.50 -53.65
C ILE A 87 -20.11 -15.45 -54.66
N ASN A 88 -20.08 -15.04 -55.93
CA ASN A 88 -19.54 -15.78 -57.06
C ASN A 88 -18.29 -15.10 -57.69
N ASN A 89 -17.83 -14.02 -57.09
CA ASN A 89 -16.61 -13.29 -57.42
C ASN A 89 -16.06 -12.62 -56.15
N THR A 90 -14.82 -12.11 -56.19
CA THR A 90 -14.33 -11.23 -55.10
C THR A 90 -15.25 -10.03 -54.97
N ALA A 91 -15.85 -9.88 -53.79
CA ALA A 91 -16.88 -8.90 -53.49
C ALA A 91 -16.38 -7.90 -52.44
N SER A 92 -16.91 -6.68 -52.51
CA SER A 92 -16.56 -5.63 -51.56
C SER A 92 -17.69 -4.63 -51.40
N CYS A 93 -17.82 -4.07 -50.19
CA CYS A 93 -18.74 -2.99 -49.85
C CYS A 93 -18.22 -2.23 -48.61
N ALA A 94 -18.83 -1.08 -48.30
CA ALA A 94 -18.59 -0.37 -47.05
C ALA A 94 -19.48 -0.89 -45.91
N THR A 95 -20.75 -1.15 -46.17
CA THR A 95 -21.67 -1.68 -45.14
C THR A 95 -22.47 -2.84 -45.71
N LEU A 96 -22.68 -3.87 -44.90
CA LEU A 96 -23.44 -5.05 -45.27
C LEU A 96 -24.53 -5.33 -44.23
N ASN A 97 -25.80 -5.24 -44.63
CA ASN A 97 -26.95 -5.60 -43.82
C ASN A 97 -27.67 -6.78 -44.48
N ILE A 98 -27.94 -7.83 -43.70
CA ILE A 98 -28.58 -9.06 -44.18
C ILE A 98 -29.88 -9.30 -43.42
N GLY A 99 -30.95 -9.45 -44.19
CA GLY A 99 -32.32 -9.65 -43.73
C GLY A 99 -32.96 -8.39 -43.15
N GLN A 100 -34.29 -8.43 -43.02
CA GLN A 100 -35.12 -7.37 -42.43
C GLN A 100 -35.89 -7.90 -41.20
N GLY A 101 -35.27 -8.84 -40.47
CA GLY A 101 -35.82 -9.44 -39.25
C GLY A 101 -36.62 -10.73 -39.44
N THR A 102 -36.73 -11.26 -40.67
CA THR A 102 -37.46 -12.52 -40.94
C THR A 102 -36.59 -13.55 -41.65
N SER A 103 -35.95 -13.18 -42.76
CA SER A 103 -35.12 -14.07 -43.58
C SER A 103 -34.16 -13.26 -44.45
N GLY A 104 -33.37 -13.91 -45.29
CA GLY A 104 -32.36 -13.26 -46.14
C GLY A 104 -31.03 -13.97 -45.99
N ILE A 105 -30.41 -14.30 -47.11
CA ILE A 105 -29.25 -15.19 -47.13
C ILE A 105 -28.13 -14.54 -47.93
N LEU A 106 -26.92 -14.56 -47.37
CA LEU A 106 -25.68 -14.34 -48.11
C LEU A 106 -24.82 -15.60 -48.02
N GLU A 107 -24.39 -16.10 -49.17
CA GLU A 107 -23.68 -17.37 -49.25
C GLU A 107 -22.45 -17.32 -50.15
N PHE A 108 -21.47 -18.17 -49.89
CA PHE A 108 -20.31 -18.33 -50.77
C PHE A 108 -20.53 -19.43 -51.81
N LEU A 109 -20.30 -19.11 -53.09
CA LEU A 109 -20.30 -20.10 -54.17
C LEU A 109 -19.10 -21.05 -54.03
N SER A 110 -19.30 -22.33 -54.36
CA SER A 110 -18.30 -23.39 -54.15
C SER A 110 -17.33 -23.64 -55.31
N THR A 111 -17.49 -22.94 -56.43
CA THR A 111 -16.71 -23.19 -57.65
C THR A 111 -15.25 -22.77 -57.53
N SER A 112 -14.96 -21.69 -56.80
CA SER A 112 -13.62 -21.14 -56.56
C SER A 112 -13.48 -20.64 -55.12
N THR A 113 -12.31 -20.12 -54.75
CA THR A 113 -12.11 -19.37 -53.51
C THR A 113 -12.48 -17.90 -53.74
N TYR A 114 -13.25 -17.34 -52.81
CA TYR A 114 -13.72 -15.95 -52.88
C TYR A 114 -13.42 -15.19 -51.60
N THR A 115 -13.19 -13.88 -51.75
CA THR A 115 -13.02 -12.95 -50.64
C THR A 115 -14.18 -11.95 -50.64
N LEU A 116 -14.78 -11.72 -49.48
CA LEU A 116 -15.71 -10.64 -49.22
C LEU A 116 -15.05 -9.60 -48.30
N THR A 117 -14.87 -8.37 -48.77
CA THR A 117 -14.31 -7.27 -47.97
C THR A 117 -15.39 -6.26 -47.61
N VAL A 118 -15.69 -6.12 -46.33
CA VAL A 118 -16.58 -5.09 -45.79
C VAL A 118 -15.74 -4.07 -45.04
N THR A 119 -15.54 -2.87 -45.60
CA THR A 119 -14.63 -1.87 -44.99
C THR A 119 -15.21 -1.22 -43.73
N GLY A 120 -16.53 -1.27 -43.55
CA GLY A 120 -17.26 -0.81 -42.36
C GLY A 120 -18.05 -1.93 -41.69
N ASN A 121 -19.33 -1.70 -41.43
CA ASN A 121 -20.12 -2.54 -40.52
C ASN A 121 -20.81 -3.72 -41.23
N VAL A 122 -20.95 -4.82 -40.50
CA VAL A 122 -21.73 -5.99 -40.88
C VAL A 122 -22.87 -6.18 -39.86
N THR A 123 -24.09 -6.33 -40.36
CA THR A 123 -25.27 -6.66 -39.56
C THR A 123 -25.96 -7.88 -40.15
N VAL A 124 -26.07 -8.95 -39.36
CA VAL A 124 -26.89 -10.12 -39.68
C VAL A 124 -28.13 -10.06 -38.79
N ASN A 125 -29.27 -9.67 -39.36
CA ASN A 125 -30.51 -9.50 -38.60
C ASN A 125 -31.12 -10.85 -38.18
N THR A 126 -32.07 -10.81 -37.24
CA THR A 126 -32.83 -11.99 -36.82
C THR A 126 -33.43 -12.72 -38.04
N GLY A 127 -33.29 -14.05 -38.07
CA GLY A 127 -33.74 -14.89 -39.17
C GLY A 127 -32.85 -14.88 -40.43
N ALA A 128 -31.87 -13.98 -40.52
CA ALA A 128 -30.92 -13.95 -41.62
C ALA A 128 -29.80 -14.98 -41.45
N ILE A 129 -29.21 -15.41 -42.57
CA ILE A 129 -28.11 -16.39 -42.61
C ILE A 129 -26.96 -15.82 -43.43
N LEU A 130 -25.75 -15.90 -42.86
CA LEU A 130 -24.49 -15.63 -43.54
C LEU A 130 -23.62 -16.88 -43.43
N TYR A 131 -23.41 -17.60 -44.53
CA TYR A 131 -22.86 -18.94 -44.44
C TYR A 131 -22.09 -19.45 -45.66
N TYR A 132 -21.42 -20.59 -45.46
CA TYR A 132 -20.92 -21.47 -46.51
C TYR A 132 -21.50 -22.87 -46.30
N ASN A 133 -22.28 -23.41 -47.25
CA ASN A 133 -23.06 -24.64 -47.07
C ASN A 133 -22.89 -25.65 -48.21
N THR A 134 -21.65 -25.87 -48.66
CA THR A 134 -21.39 -26.86 -49.69
C THR A 134 -20.36 -27.88 -49.22
N ALA A 135 -20.52 -29.13 -49.65
CA ALA A 135 -19.59 -30.22 -49.34
C ALA A 135 -18.29 -30.20 -50.18
N VAL A 136 -17.86 -29.02 -50.65
CA VAL A 136 -16.68 -28.84 -51.50
C VAL A 136 -15.55 -28.22 -50.69
N ASN A 137 -14.34 -28.76 -50.77
CA ASN A 137 -13.21 -28.21 -50.03
C ASN A 137 -12.77 -26.85 -50.60
N ARG A 138 -13.10 -25.75 -49.90
CA ARG A 138 -12.67 -24.37 -50.13
C ARG A 138 -12.42 -23.62 -48.82
N VAL A 139 -11.46 -22.70 -48.87
CA VAL A 139 -11.15 -21.75 -47.79
C VAL A 139 -11.47 -20.34 -48.31
N HIS A 140 -12.69 -19.88 -48.11
CA HIS A 140 -13.11 -18.52 -48.42
C HIS A 140 -12.56 -17.54 -47.38
N ARG A 141 -12.65 -16.24 -47.66
CA ARG A 141 -12.20 -15.19 -46.74
C ARG A 141 -13.26 -14.12 -46.58
N MET A 142 -13.44 -13.64 -45.35
CA MET A 142 -14.18 -12.42 -45.07
C MET A 142 -13.30 -11.45 -44.32
N ILE A 143 -13.20 -10.21 -44.79
CA ILE A 143 -12.45 -9.14 -44.14
C ILE A 143 -13.46 -8.09 -43.66
N VAL A 144 -13.40 -7.74 -42.38
CA VAL A 144 -14.28 -6.76 -41.75
C VAL A 144 -13.45 -5.61 -41.17
N GLY A 145 -13.76 -4.39 -41.58
CA GLY A 145 -13.10 -3.17 -41.14
C GLY A 145 -13.86 -2.38 -40.06
N GLY A 146 -15.11 -2.74 -39.74
CA GLY A 146 -15.94 -2.10 -38.73
C GLY A 146 -16.56 -3.08 -37.74
N ASN A 147 -17.74 -2.73 -37.21
CA ASN A 147 -18.47 -3.53 -36.24
C ASN A 147 -19.14 -4.75 -36.90
N PHE A 148 -19.30 -5.85 -36.15
CA PHE A 148 -20.04 -7.02 -36.58
C PHE A 148 -21.14 -7.35 -35.57
N ALA A 149 -22.37 -6.98 -35.90
CA ALA A 149 -23.56 -7.33 -35.13
C ALA A 149 -24.23 -8.58 -35.72
N ASN A 150 -24.38 -9.64 -34.92
CA ASN A 150 -25.05 -10.87 -35.34
C ASN A 150 -26.25 -11.19 -34.43
N PHE A 151 -27.45 -11.10 -34.99
CA PHE A 151 -28.71 -11.53 -34.38
C PHE A 151 -29.32 -12.76 -35.09
N GLY A 152 -28.73 -13.19 -36.20
CA GLY A 152 -29.15 -14.36 -36.98
C GLY A 152 -28.19 -15.53 -36.83
N ARG A 153 -27.85 -16.18 -37.95
CA ARG A 153 -26.88 -17.29 -38.00
C ARG A 153 -25.70 -16.93 -38.88
N VAL A 154 -24.50 -16.99 -38.30
CA VAL A 154 -23.23 -16.96 -39.03
C VAL A 154 -22.62 -18.36 -38.97
N ASP A 155 -22.43 -18.98 -40.13
CA ASP A 155 -21.93 -20.35 -40.24
C ASP A 155 -20.81 -20.45 -41.29
N PHE A 156 -19.59 -20.35 -40.80
CA PHE A 156 -18.36 -20.30 -41.57
C PHE A 156 -17.53 -21.57 -41.46
N TYR A 157 -18.10 -22.65 -40.90
CA TYR A 157 -17.40 -23.91 -40.76
C TYR A 157 -18.34 -25.09 -41.04
N VAL A 158 -18.01 -25.87 -42.06
CA VAL A 158 -18.69 -27.15 -42.35
C VAL A 158 -17.79 -28.33 -42.02
N ALA A 159 -16.53 -28.26 -42.44
CA ALA A 159 -15.49 -29.27 -42.24
C ALA A 159 -14.10 -28.63 -42.36
N ALA A 160 -13.03 -29.39 -42.10
CA ALA A 160 -11.65 -28.89 -42.00
C ALA A 160 -11.18 -27.98 -43.16
N ASN A 161 -11.64 -28.25 -44.38
CA ASN A 161 -11.30 -27.45 -45.58
C ASN A 161 -12.54 -26.82 -46.21
N GLN A 162 -13.63 -26.64 -45.48
CA GLN A 162 -14.89 -26.09 -45.96
C GLN A 162 -15.27 -24.92 -45.06
N VAL A 163 -14.57 -23.80 -45.22
CA VAL A 163 -14.55 -22.72 -44.23
C VAL A 163 -14.54 -21.33 -44.85
N VAL A 164 -14.95 -20.34 -44.07
CA VAL A 164 -14.67 -18.92 -44.32
C VAL A 164 -13.77 -18.41 -43.19
N ASP A 165 -12.55 -18.03 -43.52
CA ASP A 165 -11.65 -17.41 -42.55
C ASP A 165 -12.03 -15.94 -42.37
N LEU A 166 -12.33 -15.54 -41.14
CA LEU A 166 -12.74 -14.18 -40.80
C LEU A 166 -11.52 -13.37 -40.34
N THR A 167 -11.32 -12.18 -40.90
CA THR A 167 -10.24 -11.27 -40.52
C THR A 167 -10.80 -9.91 -40.15
N PHE A 168 -10.47 -9.42 -38.95
CA PHE A 168 -10.68 -8.03 -38.58
C PHE A 168 -9.43 -7.23 -38.91
N ASN A 169 -9.53 -6.35 -39.92
CA ASN A 169 -8.40 -5.55 -40.41
C ASN A 169 -8.84 -4.11 -40.73
N THR A 170 -8.41 -3.19 -39.88
CA THR A 170 -8.65 -1.75 -39.98
C THR A 170 -7.74 -1.01 -38.99
N THR A 171 -7.58 0.29 -39.15
CA THR A 171 -6.97 1.16 -38.12
C THR A 171 -7.99 1.63 -37.08
N ALA A 172 -9.29 1.42 -37.32
CA ALA A 172 -10.36 1.84 -36.42
C ALA A 172 -10.68 0.79 -35.33
N ASN A 173 -11.30 1.25 -34.24
CA ASN A 173 -11.91 0.37 -33.25
C ASN A 173 -13.11 -0.36 -33.87
N SER A 174 -13.28 -1.63 -33.50
CA SER A 174 -14.43 -2.44 -33.92
C SER A 174 -15.00 -3.21 -32.72
N SER A 175 -16.24 -3.62 -32.83
CA SER A 175 -16.93 -4.41 -31.81
C SER A 175 -17.73 -5.56 -32.41
N ILE A 176 -17.89 -6.62 -31.64
CA ILE A 176 -18.78 -7.74 -31.93
C ILE A 176 -19.93 -7.71 -30.93
N THR A 177 -21.17 -7.77 -31.44
CA THR A 177 -22.40 -7.68 -30.66
C THR A 177 -23.46 -8.64 -31.17
N GLY A 178 -24.55 -8.77 -30.41
CA GLY A 178 -25.71 -9.57 -30.77
C GLY A 178 -25.72 -10.97 -30.14
N ILE A 179 -26.87 -11.63 -30.27
CA ILE A 179 -27.20 -12.91 -29.61
C ILE A 179 -27.32 -14.07 -30.61
N GLY A 180 -26.95 -13.85 -31.86
CA GLY A 180 -26.99 -14.85 -32.92
C GLY A 180 -26.04 -16.03 -32.68
N THR A 181 -26.19 -17.07 -33.49
CA THR A 181 -25.33 -18.25 -33.46
C THR A 181 -24.11 -18.05 -34.34
N TRP A 182 -22.97 -18.58 -33.91
CA TRP A 182 -21.70 -18.51 -34.61
C TRP A 182 -21.11 -19.91 -34.75
N ASP A 183 -20.64 -20.26 -35.95
CA ASP A 183 -19.81 -21.42 -36.19
C ASP A 183 -18.58 -20.98 -37.00
N LEU A 184 -17.41 -20.88 -36.36
CA LEU A 184 -16.23 -20.21 -36.92
C LEU A 184 -15.00 -21.11 -36.88
N ASN A 185 -14.15 -20.99 -37.91
CA ASN A 185 -12.87 -21.68 -37.96
C ASN A 185 -11.72 -20.79 -37.44
N ASN A 186 -11.04 -20.09 -38.35
CA ASN A 186 -10.00 -19.12 -38.01
C ASN A 186 -10.61 -17.71 -37.94
N VAL A 187 -10.38 -17.04 -36.83
CA VAL A 187 -10.58 -15.60 -36.70
C VAL A 187 -9.22 -14.95 -36.51
N SER A 188 -8.86 -14.04 -37.41
CA SER A 188 -7.62 -13.28 -37.34
C SER A 188 -7.86 -11.83 -36.92
N LEU A 189 -7.03 -11.32 -36.01
CA LEU A 189 -6.95 -9.90 -35.67
C LEU A 189 -5.63 -9.33 -36.20
N THR A 190 -5.75 -8.48 -37.22
CA THR A 190 -4.62 -7.80 -37.84
C THR A 190 -5.02 -6.36 -38.14
N LYS A 191 -4.94 -5.49 -37.13
CA LYS A 191 -5.19 -4.05 -37.24
C LYS A 191 -3.99 -3.34 -37.87
N THR A 192 -3.81 -3.55 -39.18
CA THR A 192 -2.61 -3.11 -39.92
C THR A 192 -2.28 -1.63 -39.66
N GLY A 193 -1.11 -1.36 -39.09
CA GLY A 193 -0.64 -0.01 -38.76
C GLY A 193 -1.15 0.58 -37.44
N ALA A 194 -1.95 -0.14 -36.65
CA ALA A 194 -2.54 0.36 -35.40
C ALA A 194 -2.57 -0.70 -34.28
N THR A 195 -1.52 -0.78 -33.45
CA THR A 195 -1.45 -1.69 -32.30
C THR A 195 -2.47 -1.36 -31.19
N THR A 196 -2.93 -0.12 -31.12
CA THR A 196 -3.89 0.37 -30.13
C THR A 196 -5.35 0.18 -30.54
N ALA A 197 -5.62 -0.11 -31.82
CA ALA A 197 -6.98 -0.32 -32.32
C ALA A 197 -7.57 -1.60 -31.73
N THR A 198 -8.81 -1.51 -31.26
CA THR A 198 -9.47 -2.57 -30.50
C THR A 198 -10.42 -3.41 -31.36
N LEU A 199 -10.55 -4.69 -31.03
CA LEU A 199 -11.71 -5.53 -31.30
C LEU A 199 -12.36 -5.86 -29.96
N THR A 200 -13.51 -5.25 -29.67
CA THR A 200 -14.23 -5.44 -28.41
C THR A 200 -15.36 -6.45 -28.56
N VAL A 201 -15.27 -7.58 -27.83
CA VAL A 201 -16.23 -8.68 -27.93
C VAL A 201 -17.24 -8.60 -26.79
N ASN A 202 -18.45 -8.12 -27.10
CA ASN A 202 -19.51 -7.87 -26.12
C ASN A 202 -20.50 -9.04 -25.97
N THR A 203 -20.25 -10.18 -26.61
CA THR A 203 -21.13 -11.35 -26.59
C THR A 203 -20.32 -12.64 -26.47
N SER A 204 -20.74 -13.53 -25.58
CA SER A 204 -20.10 -14.84 -25.39
C SER A 204 -20.38 -15.79 -26.55
N ASN A 205 -21.44 -15.57 -27.33
CA ASN A 205 -21.84 -16.47 -28.42
C ASN A 205 -20.79 -16.50 -29.54
N PHE A 206 -20.09 -15.38 -29.76
CA PHE A 206 -19.01 -15.31 -30.75
C PHE A 206 -17.83 -16.21 -30.34
N GLU A 207 -17.39 -16.10 -29.08
CA GLU A 207 -16.26 -16.87 -28.53
C GLU A 207 -16.61 -18.36 -28.39
N ALA A 208 -17.87 -18.68 -28.10
CA ALA A 208 -18.36 -20.07 -28.06
C ALA A 208 -18.31 -20.77 -29.43
N GLY A 209 -18.48 -20.01 -30.52
CA GLY A 209 -18.40 -20.51 -31.89
C GLY A 209 -16.98 -20.55 -32.48
N LEU A 210 -15.97 -20.04 -31.75
CA LEU A 210 -14.62 -19.82 -32.26
C LEU A 210 -13.69 -21.00 -31.96
N ARG A 211 -13.16 -21.66 -33.00
CA ARG A 211 -12.16 -22.73 -32.88
C ARG A 211 -10.73 -22.23 -32.72
N ASN A 212 -10.31 -21.28 -33.55
CA ASN A 212 -8.93 -20.80 -33.59
C ASN A 212 -8.84 -19.28 -33.76
N PHE A 213 -8.24 -18.62 -32.78
CA PHE A 213 -7.91 -17.20 -32.82
C PHE A 213 -6.45 -16.98 -33.23
N ILE A 214 -6.20 -16.05 -34.15
CA ILE A 214 -4.88 -15.70 -34.64
C ILE A 214 -4.66 -14.19 -34.44
N GLY A 215 -3.89 -13.82 -33.42
CA GLY A 215 -3.53 -12.43 -33.15
C GLY A 215 -2.21 -12.06 -33.78
N THR A 216 -2.20 -11.10 -34.71
CA THR A 216 -0.96 -10.57 -35.33
C THR A 216 -0.67 -9.13 -34.90
N GLN A 217 -1.69 -8.27 -34.90
CA GLN A 217 -1.54 -6.86 -34.51
C GLN A 217 -2.87 -6.29 -34.01
N GLY A 218 -2.86 -5.59 -32.87
CA GLY A 218 -4.02 -4.88 -32.32
C GLY A 218 -4.36 -5.30 -30.89
N THR A 219 -5.49 -4.79 -30.40
CA THR A 219 -5.98 -5.06 -29.04
C THR A 219 -7.25 -5.92 -29.08
N TYR A 220 -7.25 -7.10 -28.45
CA TYR A 220 -8.45 -7.89 -28.21
C TYR A 220 -9.02 -7.57 -26.83
N VAL A 221 -10.32 -7.27 -26.74
CA VAL A 221 -10.99 -6.95 -25.48
C VAL A 221 -12.13 -7.95 -25.23
N HIS A 222 -11.99 -8.79 -24.20
CA HIS A 222 -13.03 -9.71 -23.75
C HIS A 222 -14.01 -8.96 -22.83
N ASN A 223 -15.08 -8.41 -23.40
CA ASN A 223 -16.02 -7.52 -22.71
C ASN A 223 -17.41 -8.16 -22.56
N ASN A 224 -17.44 -9.43 -22.18
CA ASN A 224 -18.66 -10.16 -21.90
C ASN A 224 -18.48 -11.05 -20.66
N THR A 225 -19.57 -11.55 -20.08
CA THR A 225 -19.53 -12.34 -18.84
C THR A 225 -19.21 -13.82 -19.07
N GLY A 226 -19.01 -14.24 -20.32
CA GLY A 226 -18.76 -15.63 -20.70
C GLY A 226 -17.40 -16.15 -20.29
N SER A 227 -17.14 -17.41 -20.63
CA SER A 227 -15.83 -18.04 -20.49
C SER A 227 -15.28 -18.40 -21.87
N PHE A 228 -14.07 -17.96 -22.17
CA PHE A 228 -13.39 -18.25 -23.43
C PHE A 228 -12.03 -18.90 -23.19
N SER A 229 -11.91 -20.18 -23.55
CA SER A 229 -10.63 -20.89 -23.61
C SER A 229 -10.04 -20.72 -25.00
N ILE A 230 -9.04 -19.85 -25.12
CA ILE A 230 -8.43 -19.51 -26.41
C ILE A 230 -7.50 -20.64 -26.86
N ASN A 231 -7.71 -21.12 -28.07
CA ASN A 231 -6.92 -22.16 -28.76
C ASN A 231 -6.55 -23.33 -27.82
N PRO A 232 -7.53 -24.11 -27.32
CA PRO A 232 -7.31 -25.16 -26.32
C PRO A 232 -6.61 -26.39 -26.93
N THR A 233 -5.36 -26.21 -27.35
CA THR A 233 -4.51 -27.23 -27.96
C THR A 233 -3.32 -27.52 -27.05
N THR A 234 -2.57 -28.59 -27.32
CA THR A 234 -1.34 -28.92 -26.58
C THR A 234 -0.15 -28.03 -26.97
N ALA A 235 -0.29 -27.20 -28.00
CA ALA A 235 0.72 -26.24 -28.39
C ALA A 235 0.71 -25.00 -27.49
N THR A 236 1.90 -24.48 -27.24
CA THR A 236 2.12 -23.20 -26.54
C THR A 236 1.36 -22.07 -27.24
N PHE A 237 0.70 -21.21 -26.46
CA PHE A 237 0.07 -19.99 -26.97
C PHE A 237 1.00 -18.79 -26.76
N THR A 238 1.10 -17.90 -27.76
CA THR A 238 1.94 -16.70 -27.70
C THR A 238 1.13 -15.44 -27.92
N ILE A 239 1.22 -14.49 -26.98
CA ILE A 239 0.82 -13.10 -27.20
C ILE A 239 2.01 -12.38 -27.84
N GLY A 240 1.96 -12.21 -29.17
CA GLY A 240 3.05 -11.59 -29.93
C GLY A 240 3.30 -10.11 -29.56
N PRO A 241 4.44 -9.52 -29.97
CA PRO A 241 4.88 -8.19 -29.53
C PRO A 241 3.93 -7.04 -29.89
N ASN A 242 3.11 -7.24 -30.93
CA ASN A 242 2.14 -6.25 -31.42
C ASN A 242 0.71 -6.52 -30.96
N MET A 243 0.53 -7.48 -30.04
CA MET A 243 -0.77 -7.88 -29.51
C MET A 243 -0.97 -7.40 -28.08
N VAL A 244 -2.19 -6.94 -27.80
CA VAL A 244 -2.65 -6.59 -26.46
C VAL A 244 -3.92 -7.36 -26.17
N PHE A 245 -4.01 -7.96 -24.99
CA PHE A 245 -5.25 -8.54 -24.46
C PHE A 245 -5.74 -7.75 -23.25
N LYS A 246 -7.03 -7.42 -23.21
CA LYS A 246 -7.69 -6.78 -22.06
C LYS A 246 -8.89 -7.60 -21.62
N VAL A 247 -9.01 -7.83 -20.31
CA VAL A 247 -10.05 -8.68 -19.72
C VAL A 247 -10.81 -7.91 -18.62
N PRO A 248 -11.71 -6.98 -19.00
CA PRO A 248 -12.49 -6.18 -18.06
C PRO A 248 -13.61 -6.95 -17.34
N MET A 249 -14.06 -8.08 -17.89
CA MET A 249 -15.11 -8.93 -17.30
C MET A 249 -14.97 -10.37 -17.81
N GLY A 250 -15.83 -11.29 -17.35
CA GLY A 250 -15.84 -12.68 -17.82
C GLY A 250 -14.62 -13.49 -17.40
N THR A 251 -14.35 -14.57 -18.13
CA THR A 251 -13.19 -15.44 -17.93
C THR A 251 -12.48 -15.71 -19.23
N MET A 252 -11.19 -15.38 -19.32
CA MET A 252 -10.32 -15.76 -20.43
C MET A 252 -9.27 -16.77 -19.96
N TRP A 253 -9.18 -17.93 -20.61
CA TRP A 253 -8.24 -18.98 -20.25
C TRP A 253 -7.25 -19.24 -21.38
N PHE A 254 -6.00 -18.87 -21.15
CA PHE A 254 -4.87 -19.10 -22.05
C PHE A 254 -4.21 -20.44 -21.77
N ALA A 255 -3.82 -21.14 -22.85
CA ALA A 255 -3.09 -22.40 -22.77
C ALA A 255 -3.79 -23.40 -21.83
N SER A 256 -5.09 -23.61 -22.00
CA SER A 256 -5.85 -24.52 -21.12
C SER A 256 -5.45 -25.99 -21.25
N ALA A 257 -4.91 -26.37 -22.42
CA ALA A 257 -4.40 -27.72 -22.71
C ALA A 257 -2.88 -27.75 -22.96
N ALA A 258 -2.19 -26.62 -22.75
CA ALA A 258 -0.74 -26.49 -22.90
C ALA A 258 -0.13 -25.89 -21.62
N ASP A 259 1.13 -26.19 -21.34
CA ASP A 259 1.68 -25.72 -20.07
C ASP A 259 2.10 -24.23 -20.10
N ASN A 260 2.47 -23.68 -21.26
CA ASN A 260 3.02 -22.32 -21.38
C ASN A 260 2.10 -21.34 -22.12
N LEU A 261 2.00 -20.13 -21.55
CA LEU A 261 1.66 -18.89 -22.25
C LEU A 261 2.95 -18.07 -22.42
N ILE A 262 3.36 -17.79 -23.65
CA ILE A 262 4.46 -16.85 -23.93
C ILE A 262 3.89 -15.43 -24.05
N LEU A 263 4.46 -14.50 -23.29
CA LEU A 263 4.11 -13.09 -23.32
C LEU A 263 5.26 -12.30 -23.96
N GLN A 264 5.04 -11.82 -25.18
CA GLN A 264 5.92 -10.90 -25.91
C GLN A 264 5.29 -9.50 -26.04
N GLY A 265 3.95 -9.44 -26.08
CA GLY A 265 3.15 -8.22 -26.08
C GLY A 265 2.67 -7.82 -24.70
N GLU A 266 1.37 -7.51 -24.58
CA GLU A 266 0.78 -6.99 -23.34
C GLU A 266 -0.48 -7.76 -22.90
N LEU A 267 -0.63 -7.93 -21.59
CA LEU A 267 -1.81 -8.54 -20.97
C LEU A 267 -2.32 -7.66 -19.81
N TYR A 268 -3.59 -7.28 -19.86
CA TYR A 268 -4.27 -6.49 -18.83
C TYR A 268 -5.42 -7.28 -18.21
N VAL A 269 -5.37 -7.44 -16.88
CA VAL A 269 -6.47 -7.93 -16.05
C VAL A 269 -7.05 -6.75 -15.31
N ASN A 270 -8.20 -6.26 -15.78
CA ASN A 270 -8.81 -5.00 -15.36
C ASN A 270 -10.30 -5.17 -15.01
N GLY A 271 -10.64 -6.33 -14.44
CA GLY A 271 -11.93 -6.61 -13.83
C GLY A 271 -12.34 -8.09 -13.91
N GLY A 272 -12.06 -8.75 -15.04
CA GLY A 272 -12.41 -10.15 -15.27
C GLY A 272 -11.45 -11.15 -14.62
N ASN A 273 -11.61 -12.41 -15.01
CA ASN A 273 -10.77 -13.51 -14.55
C ASN A 273 -9.88 -14.00 -15.70
N VAL A 274 -8.58 -14.12 -15.45
CA VAL A 274 -7.63 -14.73 -16.38
C VAL A 274 -7.08 -16.00 -15.78
N ARG A 275 -7.03 -17.08 -16.57
CA ARG A 275 -6.40 -18.35 -16.22
C ARG A 275 -5.28 -18.67 -17.19
N VAL A 276 -4.16 -19.19 -16.70
CA VAL A 276 -2.99 -19.52 -17.51
C VAL A 276 -2.47 -20.91 -17.17
N GLY A 277 -2.36 -21.76 -18.20
CA GLY A 277 -1.80 -23.09 -18.13
C GLY A 277 -2.81 -24.18 -17.74
N THR A 278 -2.30 -25.41 -17.62
CA THR A 278 -3.05 -26.59 -17.19
C THR A 278 -3.20 -26.64 -15.67
N THR A 279 -4.24 -27.33 -15.18
CA THR A 279 -4.49 -27.51 -13.74
C THR A 279 -3.40 -28.30 -13.02
N ALA A 280 -2.49 -28.97 -13.73
CA ALA A 280 -1.30 -29.59 -13.15
C ALA A 280 -0.31 -28.54 -12.61
N GLY A 281 -0.19 -27.39 -13.28
CA GLY A 281 0.66 -26.28 -12.85
C GLY A 281 2.15 -26.48 -13.05
N LEU A 282 2.55 -27.32 -14.02
CA LEU A 282 3.98 -27.60 -14.29
C LEU A 282 4.71 -26.36 -14.83
N GLN A 283 4.04 -25.57 -15.67
CA GLN A 283 4.55 -24.30 -16.19
C GLN A 283 3.56 -23.14 -15.97
N GLY A 284 3.55 -22.10 -16.80
CA GLY A 284 2.67 -20.95 -16.61
C GLY A 284 2.93 -19.83 -17.60
N LEU A 285 2.92 -18.59 -17.12
CA LEU A 285 3.22 -17.41 -17.93
C LEU A 285 4.74 -17.25 -18.07
N ARG A 286 5.21 -17.01 -19.29
CA ARG A 286 6.62 -16.90 -19.66
C ARG A 286 6.88 -15.59 -20.40
N SER A 287 7.58 -14.65 -19.79
CA SER A 287 8.03 -13.43 -20.47
C SER A 287 9.14 -13.75 -21.46
N ASP A 288 9.04 -13.20 -22.66
CA ASP A 288 10.01 -13.40 -23.75
C ASP A 288 10.03 -12.14 -24.62
N GLN A 289 11.14 -11.40 -24.62
CA GLN A 289 11.28 -10.16 -25.37
C GLN A 289 11.45 -10.47 -26.86
N SER A 290 10.55 -9.94 -27.69
CA SER A 290 10.70 -9.99 -29.14
C SER A 290 11.06 -8.61 -29.69
N GLY A 291 12.24 -8.50 -30.30
CA GLY A 291 12.77 -7.22 -30.78
C GLY A 291 13.00 -6.24 -29.63
N THR A 292 12.50 -5.01 -29.77
CA THR A 292 12.63 -3.96 -28.73
C THR A 292 11.45 -3.92 -27.76
N LYS A 293 10.38 -4.71 -28.00
CA LYS A 293 9.18 -4.69 -27.18
C LYS A 293 9.41 -5.39 -25.85
N ILE A 294 9.30 -4.66 -24.75
CA ILE A 294 9.36 -5.25 -23.41
C ILE A 294 7.98 -5.86 -23.09
N PRO A 295 7.90 -7.16 -22.74
CA PRO A 295 6.67 -7.80 -22.31
C PRO A 295 6.05 -7.09 -21.10
N TYR A 296 4.74 -6.89 -21.12
CA TYR A 296 4.03 -6.13 -20.09
C TYR A 296 2.83 -6.89 -19.52
N LEU A 297 2.77 -7.00 -18.19
CA LEU A 297 1.65 -7.56 -17.45
C LEU A 297 1.11 -6.53 -16.47
N GLU A 298 -0.19 -6.24 -16.55
CA GLU A 298 -0.89 -5.37 -15.60
C GLU A 298 -2.09 -6.07 -14.96
N VAL A 299 -2.21 -5.94 -13.64
CA VAL A 299 -3.39 -6.32 -12.87
C VAL A 299 -3.87 -5.12 -12.05
N SER A 300 -4.99 -4.52 -12.46
CA SER A 300 -5.59 -3.38 -11.77
C SER A 300 -6.83 -3.77 -10.96
N SER A 301 -7.54 -4.80 -11.37
CA SER A 301 -8.68 -5.42 -10.66
C SER A 301 -8.93 -6.83 -11.22
N GLY A 302 -9.87 -7.58 -10.64
CA GLY A 302 -10.16 -8.97 -11.06
C GLY A 302 -9.13 -9.97 -10.54
N THR A 303 -9.05 -11.14 -11.19
CA THR A 303 -8.20 -12.25 -10.74
C THR A 303 -7.34 -12.81 -11.89
N LEU A 304 -6.04 -12.97 -11.66
CA LEU A 304 -5.14 -13.74 -12.53
C LEU A 304 -4.71 -15.03 -11.81
N THR A 305 -5.14 -16.18 -12.31
CA THR A 305 -4.70 -17.48 -11.83
C THR A 305 -3.69 -18.08 -12.79
N VAL A 306 -2.46 -18.26 -12.35
CA VAL A 306 -1.41 -18.99 -13.08
C VAL A 306 -1.15 -20.30 -12.32
N TYR A 307 -1.46 -21.42 -12.95
CA TYR A 307 -1.41 -22.71 -12.25
C TYR A 307 0.02 -23.11 -11.82
N GLY A 308 1.06 -22.70 -12.55
CA GLY A 308 2.44 -22.71 -12.05
C GLY A 308 2.95 -21.29 -11.79
N GLY A 309 4.04 -20.89 -12.42
CA GLY A 309 4.70 -19.60 -12.12
C GLY A 309 4.61 -18.54 -13.22
N ILE A 310 4.96 -17.31 -12.87
CA ILE A 310 5.31 -16.22 -13.80
C ILE A 310 6.83 -16.10 -13.79
N THR A 311 7.49 -16.39 -14.92
CA THR A 311 8.96 -16.33 -15.05
C THR A 311 9.34 -16.10 -16.52
N TYR A 312 10.61 -16.29 -16.88
CA TYR A 312 11.12 -16.14 -18.24
C TYR A 312 10.91 -17.39 -19.13
N GLY A 313 10.83 -17.19 -20.45
CA GLY A 313 10.88 -18.25 -21.47
C GLY A 313 12.19 -19.03 -21.45
N SER A 314 12.24 -20.21 -22.07
CA SER A 314 13.52 -20.94 -22.18
C SER A 314 14.51 -20.15 -23.05
N GLY A 315 15.72 -19.89 -22.56
CA GLY A 315 16.71 -19.03 -23.22
C GLY A 315 16.60 -17.53 -22.87
N SER A 316 15.47 -17.10 -22.30
CA SER A 316 15.13 -15.69 -22.03
C SER A 316 15.53 -15.20 -20.64
N SER A 317 16.45 -15.89 -19.93
CA SER A 317 16.86 -15.55 -18.54
C SER A 317 17.52 -14.17 -18.39
N LEU A 318 17.78 -13.53 -19.51
CA LEU A 318 18.51 -12.29 -19.69
C LEU A 318 17.63 -11.18 -20.30
N GLU A 319 16.34 -11.38 -20.46
CA GLU A 319 15.45 -10.41 -21.11
C GLU A 319 14.65 -9.61 -20.06
N PRO A 320 14.29 -8.34 -20.34
CA PRO A 320 13.53 -7.53 -19.40
C PRO A 320 12.06 -7.95 -19.34
N PHE A 321 11.43 -7.66 -18.20
CA PHE A 321 9.99 -7.84 -18.00
C PHE A 321 9.44 -6.64 -17.22
N SER A 322 8.28 -6.14 -17.62
CA SER A 322 7.58 -5.07 -16.92
C SER A 322 6.27 -5.56 -16.31
N PHE A 323 6.15 -5.37 -14.99
CA PHE A 323 5.02 -5.81 -14.20
C PHE A 323 4.42 -4.63 -13.43
N ARG A 324 3.09 -4.48 -13.49
CA ARG A 324 2.34 -3.48 -12.73
C ARG A 324 1.14 -4.09 -12.02
N MET A 325 0.95 -3.74 -10.75
CA MET A 325 -0.23 -4.11 -9.98
C MET A 325 -0.75 -2.95 -9.14
N THR A 326 -1.99 -2.54 -9.36
CA THR A 326 -2.65 -1.47 -8.58
C THR A 326 -3.81 -1.99 -7.72
N GLY A 327 -4.29 -3.20 -7.99
CA GLY A 327 -5.39 -3.86 -7.29
C GLY A 327 -5.53 -5.32 -7.74
N GLY A 328 -6.68 -5.94 -7.45
CA GLY A 328 -6.97 -7.32 -7.86
C GLY A 328 -6.17 -8.40 -7.11
N THR A 329 -6.26 -9.64 -7.59
CA THR A 329 -5.59 -10.81 -7.00
C THR A 329 -4.82 -11.59 -8.06
N ILE A 330 -3.60 -12.02 -7.73
CA ILE A 330 -2.85 -13.01 -8.51
C ILE A 330 -2.69 -14.28 -7.66
N LEU A 331 -3.05 -15.43 -8.21
CA LEU A 331 -2.86 -16.74 -7.60
C LEU A 331 -1.80 -17.51 -8.39
N LEU A 332 -0.70 -17.85 -7.74
CA LEU A 332 0.44 -18.53 -8.34
C LEU A 332 0.66 -19.89 -7.73
N ASN A 333 1.15 -20.81 -8.56
CA ASN A 333 1.46 -22.20 -8.23
C ASN A 333 0.24 -22.92 -7.62
N SER A 334 -0.94 -22.61 -8.15
CA SER A 334 -2.24 -23.12 -7.69
C SER A 334 -2.57 -24.51 -8.24
N GLY A 335 -1.80 -25.00 -9.21
CA GLY A 335 -1.99 -26.32 -9.82
C GLY A 335 -1.72 -27.46 -8.84
N THR A 336 -2.21 -28.65 -9.16
CA THR A 336 -2.16 -29.82 -8.28
C THR A 336 -0.72 -30.27 -7.98
N THR A 337 0.14 -30.26 -8.99
CA THR A 337 1.54 -30.73 -8.89
C THR A 337 2.49 -29.59 -8.54
N GLY A 338 2.32 -28.44 -9.17
CA GLY A 338 3.17 -27.26 -9.01
C GLY A 338 4.42 -27.26 -9.90
N THR A 339 5.13 -26.14 -9.91
CA THR A 339 6.27 -25.89 -10.82
C THR A 339 7.63 -26.12 -10.17
N ASN A 340 8.63 -26.53 -10.96
CA ASN A 340 10.04 -26.68 -10.53
C ASN A 340 10.91 -25.44 -10.78
N ARG A 341 10.32 -24.38 -11.34
CA ARG A 341 10.98 -23.09 -11.61
C ARG A 341 10.63 -22.08 -10.53
N GLN A 342 11.17 -20.87 -10.66
CA GLN A 342 10.72 -19.74 -9.85
C GLN A 342 9.21 -19.53 -10.01
N VAL A 343 8.52 -19.25 -8.90
CA VAL A 343 7.06 -19.05 -8.90
C VAL A 343 6.71 -17.66 -9.41
N PHE A 344 7.46 -16.64 -9.00
CA PHE A 344 7.35 -15.28 -9.50
C PHE A 344 8.73 -14.68 -9.72
N MET A 345 9.00 -14.22 -10.94
CA MET A 345 10.25 -13.57 -11.29
C MET A 345 10.03 -12.37 -12.22
N VAL A 346 10.57 -11.23 -11.81
CA VAL A 346 10.93 -10.13 -12.70
C VAL A 346 12.44 -10.16 -12.90
N ASN A 347 12.88 -10.38 -14.14
CA ASN A 347 14.28 -10.59 -14.47
C ASN A 347 15.16 -9.39 -14.08
N ASP A 348 16.36 -9.66 -13.61
CA ASP A 348 17.29 -8.63 -13.14
C ASP A 348 17.97 -7.91 -14.32
N ARG A 349 17.30 -6.89 -14.85
CA ARG A 349 17.77 -6.01 -15.93
C ARG A 349 17.43 -4.56 -15.62
N THR A 350 18.27 -3.65 -16.09
CA THR A 350 18.08 -2.19 -15.91
C THR A 350 16.78 -1.67 -16.52
N THR A 351 16.29 -2.33 -17.57
CA THR A 351 15.02 -2.03 -18.25
C THR A 351 13.82 -2.83 -17.73
N SER A 352 14.02 -3.74 -16.78
CA SER A 352 12.90 -4.39 -16.09
C SER A 352 12.23 -3.42 -15.13
N SER A 353 10.93 -3.62 -14.90
CA SER A 353 10.18 -2.82 -13.93
C SER A 353 9.21 -3.67 -13.12
N PHE A 354 9.11 -3.36 -11.83
CA PHE A 354 8.08 -3.87 -10.92
C PHE A 354 7.44 -2.68 -10.22
N VAL A 355 6.13 -2.51 -10.40
CA VAL A 355 5.35 -1.47 -9.74
C VAL A 355 4.18 -2.10 -9.01
N MET A 356 4.09 -1.92 -7.69
CA MET A 356 2.97 -2.40 -6.89
C MET A 356 2.49 -1.33 -5.91
N SER A 357 1.24 -0.90 -6.07
CA SER A 357 0.58 0.06 -5.16
C SER A 357 -0.60 -0.55 -4.40
N GLY A 358 -1.08 -1.72 -4.81
CA GLY A 358 -2.24 -2.39 -4.19
C GLY A 358 -2.41 -3.83 -4.65
N GLY A 359 -3.47 -4.49 -4.18
CA GLY A 359 -3.80 -5.88 -4.53
C GLY A 359 -2.94 -6.93 -3.80
N THR A 360 -3.11 -8.20 -4.17
CA THR A 360 -2.41 -9.34 -3.51
C THR A 360 -1.89 -10.35 -4.52
N ILE A 361 -0.61 -10.72 -4.39
CA ILE A 361 0.00 -11.86 -5.09
C ILE A 361 0.16 -13.00 -4.08
N THR A 362 -0.52 -14.12 -4.32
CA THR A 362 -0.46 -15.30 -3.45
C THR A 362 0.35 -16.41 -4.11
N LEU A 363 1.44 -16.82 -3.46
CA LEU A 363 2.19 -18.03 -3.82
C LEU A 363 1.62 -19.18 -2.99
N GLN A 364 0.78 -20.01 -3.59
CA GLN A 364 0.04 -21.06 -2.87
C GLN A 364 0.95 -22.21 -2.40
N LYS A 365 1.96 -22.55 -3.20
CA LYS A 365 2.97 -23.57 -2.91
C LYS A 365 4.35 -23.03 -3.28
N PRO A 366 5.42 -23.43 -2.55
CA PRO A 366 6.76 -23.19 -3.04
C PRO A 366 7.01 -24.03 -4.31
N ASN A 367 8.07 -23.70 -5.03
CA ASN A 367 8.55 -24.50 -6.13
C ASN A 367 8.96 -25.91 -5.64
N ILE A 368 8.82 -26.91 -6.52
CA ILE A 368 9.06 -28.32 -6.15
C ILE A 368 10.56 -28.68 -6.08
N THR A 369 11.46 -27.81 -6.54
CA THR A 369 12.91 -28.00 -6.42
C THR A 369 13.40 -27.68 -5.00
N GLY A 370 12.59 -26.97 -4.21
CA GLY A 370 12.89 -26.60 -2.83
C GLY A 370 13.77 -25.36 -2.73
N VAL A 371 14.70 -25.36 -1.77
CA VAL A 371 15.36 -24.14 -1.27
C VAL A 371 16.43 -23.51 -2.19
N THR A 372 16.86 -24.23 -3.23
CA THR A 372 17.89 -23.79 -4.20
C THR A 372 17.33 -22.87 -5.28
N THR A 373 16.04 -23.00 -5.59
CA THR A 373 15.35 -22.14 -6.54
C THR A 373 14.52 -21.12 -5.76
N VAL A 374 14.55 -19.88 -6.19
CA VAL A 374 13.84 -18.78 -5.53
C VAL A 374 12.35 -18.84 -5.90
N ASP A 375 11.45 -18.72 -4.93
CA ASP A 375 10.02 -18.61 -5.22
C ASP A 375 9.64 -17.20 -5.66
N PHE A 376 10.17 -16.17 -5.00
CA PHE A 376 9.89 -14.76 -5.28
C PHE A 376 11.17 -13.95 -5.56
N HIS A 377 11.27 -13.40 -6.78
CA HIS A 377 12.43 -12.65 -7.26
C HIS A 377 12.00 -11.39 -8.01
N LEU A 378 12.49 -10.23 -7.58
CA LEU A 378 12.33 -8.94 -8.28
C LEU A 378 13.61 -8.54 -9.02
N CYS A 379 13.55 -7.53 -9.88
CA CYS A 379 14.74 -6.96 -10.49
C CYS A 379 15.54 -6.14 -9.48
N GLY A 380 16.86 -6.38 -9.35
CA GLY A 380 17.74 -5.64 -8.44
C GLY A 380 18.37 -4.40 -9.08
N THR A 381 18.61 -4.45 -10.39
CA THR A 381 19.19 -3.38 -11.22
C THR A 381 18.15 -2.55 -11.97
N GLY A 382 16.92 -3.07 -12.07
CA GLY A 382 15.79 -2.39 -12.70
C GLY A 382 15.06 -1.43 -11.76
N THR A 383 13.87 -0.99 -12.18
CA THR A 383 13.03 -0.10 -11.37
C THR A 383 12.07 -0.89 -10.50
N VAL A 384 12.13 -0.72 -9.18
CA VAL A 384 11.15 -1.31 -8.25
C VAL A 384 10.49 -0.21 -7.43
N THR A 385 9.17 -0.06 -7.59
CA THR A 385 8.34 0.87 -6.83
C THR A 385 7.25 0.12 -6.09
N SER A 386 7.41 0.00 -4.76
CA SER A 386 6.41 -0.60 -3.87
C SER A 386 5.87 0.48 -2.95
N THR A 387 4.60 0.87 -3.12
CA THR A 387 3.92 1.83 -2.23
C THR A 387 2.78 1.19 -1.45
N GLY A 388 2.42 -0.05 -1.78
CA GLY A 388 1.42 -0.86 -1.10
C GLY A 388 1.40 -2.27 -1.66
N GLY A 389 0.27 -2.96 -1.49
CA GLY A 389 0.08 -4.31 -2.00
C GLY A 389 0.79 -5.41 -1.19
N THR A 390 0.27 -6.63 -1.23
CA THR A 390 0.75 -7.74 -0.40
C THR A 390 1.27 -8.91 -1.24
N ILE A 391 2.46 -9.41 -0.88
CA ILE A 391 2.95 -10.72 -1.30
C ILE A 391 2.63 -11.71 -0.16
N GLN A 392 1.73 -12.63 -0.45
CA GLN A 392 1.28 -13.65 0.48
C GLN A 392 1.94 -14.99 0.17
N PHE A 393 2.63 -15.54 1.17
CA PHE A 393 3.28 -16.84 1.11
C PHE A 393 2.42 -17.86 1.83
N GLY A 394 1.76 -18.71 1.05
CA GLY A 394 0.78 -19.70 1.50
C GLY A 394 -0.68 -19.23 1.49
N ASN A 395 -1.60 -20.17 1.61
CA ASN A 395 -3.05 -20.00 1.76
C ASN A 395 -3.64 -21.22 2.48
N ALA A 396 -4.97 -21.32 2.59
CA ALA A 396 -5.66 -22.43 3.27
C ALA A 396 -5.36 -23.84 2.68
N SER A 397 -4.77 -23.93 1.50
CA SER A 397 -4.42 -25.20 0.83
C SER A 397 -2.93 -25.52 0.91
N THR A 398 -2.11 -24.71 1.57
CA THR A 398 -0.67 -24.93 1.67
C THR A 398 -0.34 -26.06 2.65
N ALA A 399 0.45 -27.02 2.19
CA ALA A 399 0.86 -28.20 2.95
C ALA A 399 1.73 -27.85 4.17
N ALA A 400 1.68 -28.70 5.20
CA ALA A 400 2.55 -28.59 6.37
C ALA A 400 4.02 -28.75 5.95
N GLY A 401 4.90 -27.97 6.59
CA GLY A 401 6.35 -28.00 6.32
C GLY A 401 6.77 -27.23 5.06
N ALA A 402 5.86 -26.54 4.36
CA ALA A 402 6.21 -25.72 3.20
C ALA A 402 7.23 -24.63 3.57
N ARG A 403 8.25 -24.44 2.73
CA ARG A 403 9.31 -23.44 2.91
C ARG A 403 9.43 -22.60 1.65
N PHE A 404 9.12 -21.31 1.77
CA PHE A 404 9.23 -20.33 0.71
C PHE A 404 10.56 -19.57 0.79
N GLY A 405 11.19 -19.39 -0.37
CA GLY A 405 12.43 -18.63 -0.56
C GLY A 405 12.23 -17.36 -1.37
N PHE A 406 12.76 -16.23 -0.92
CA PHE A 406 12.80 -15.00 -1.70
C PHE A 406 14.23 -14.49 -1.93
N ARG A 407 14.49 -13.80 -3.04
CA ARG A 407 15.82 -13.20 -3.29
C ARG A 407 15.93 -11.84 -2.62
N THR A 408 17.06 -11.57 -1.96
CA THR A 408 17.30 -10.31 -1.23
C THR A 408 18.05 -9.28 -2.07
N PHE A 409 17.71 -8.00 -1.86
CA PHE A 409 18.38 -6.85 -2.46
C PHE A 409 18.45 -5.71 -1.46
N ALA A 410 19.62 -5.09 -1.32
CA ALA A 410 19.83 -4.03 -0.32
C ALA A 410 19.14 -2.70 -0.68
N THR A 411 18.96 -2.43 -1.97
CA THR A 411 18.45 -1.15 -2.48
C THR A 411 16.96 -1.17 -2.79
N VAL A 412 16.41 -2.35 -3.05
CA VAL A 412 15.00 -2.54 -3.44
C VAL A 412 14.12 -2.68 -2.21
N THR A 413 13.03 -1.93 -2.17
CA THR A 413 11.96 -2.11 -1.15
C THR A 413 10.87 -3.01 -1.72
N MET A 414 10.72 -4.19 -1.13
CA MET A 414 9.67 -5.14 -1.50
C MET A 414 8.33 -4.75 -0.85
N PRO A 415 7.19 -5.21 -1.40
CA PRO A 415 5.86 -4.93 -0.83
C PRO A 415 5.65 -5.52 0.57
N HIS A 416 4.43 -5.41 1.10
CA HIS A 416 4.08 -6.04 2.37
C HIS A 416 4.20 -7.56 2.24
N PHE A 417 4.92 -8.19 3.16
CA PHE A 417 5.04 -9.65 3.20
C PHE A 417 4.10 -10.22 4.25
N ARG A 418 3.30 -11.22 3.86
CA ARG A 418 2.47 -11.99 4.78
C ARG A 418 2.78 -13.48 4.67
N VAL A 419 3.13 -14.11 5.78
CA VAL A 419 3.29 -15.56 5.88
C VAL A 419 2.02 -16.14 6.49
N THR A 420 1.31 -17.00 5.75
CA THR A 420 0.00 -17.51 6.16
C THR A 420 -0.24 -18.94 5.65
N GLY A 421 -1.36 -19.53 6.08
CA GLY A 421 -1.83 -20.86 5.69
C GLY A 421 -2.65 -21.50 6.82
N PRO A 422 -2.92 -22.82 6.78
CA PRO A 422 -3.72 -23.48 7.81
C PRO A 422 -3.09 -23.30 9.19
N ALA A 423 -3.91 -23.06 10.22
CA ALA A 423 -3.42 -22.79 11.57
C ALA A 423 -2.50 -23.91 12.11
N ALA A 424 -2.85 -25.17 11.85
CA ALA A 424 -2.08 -26.35 12.27
C ALA A 424 -0.77 -26.57 11.48
N ASN A 425 -0.62 -25.93 10.32
CA ASN A 425 0.52 -26.17 9.43
C ASN A 425 1.64 -25.18 9.70
N THR A 426 2.83 -25.70 10.00
CA THR A 426 4.05 -24.88 10.01
C THR A 426 4.45 -24.54 8.58
N ILE A 427 4.56 -23.24 8.28
CA ILE A 427 5.03 -22.73 6.99
C ILE A 427 6.13 -21.73 7.28
N THR A 428 7.24 -21.82 6.54
CA THR A 428 8.40 -20.96 6.74
C THR A 428 8.60 -20.04 5.53
N LEU A 429 8.87 -18.76 5.79
CA LEU A 429 9.44 -17.84 4.82
C LEU A 429 10.86 -17.47 5.25
N ALA A 430 11.80 -17.48 4.30
CA ALA A 430 13.18 -17.06 4.53
C ALA A 430 13.83 -16.59 3.22
N PRO A 431 14.94 -15.84 3.28
CA PRO A 431 15.77 -15.62 2.10
C PRO A 431 16.19 -16.94 1.44
N SER A 432 16.25 -16.97 0.11
CA SER A 432 16.65 -18.15 -0.66
C SER A 432 18.09 -18.58 -0.38
N ALA A 433 18.43 -19.85 -0.68
CA ALA A 433 19.78 -20.38 -0.49
C ALA A 433 20.85 -19.50 -1.15
N GLY A 434 21.95 -19.25 -0.43
CA GLY A 434 23.07 -18.40 -0.89
C GLY A 434 22.81 -16.89 -0.87
N SER A 435 21.63 -16.42 -0.44
CA SER A 435 21.36 -14.99 -0.27
C SER A 435 22.14 -14.42 0.90
N THR A 436 23.09 -13.50 0.64
CA THR A 436 23.94 -12.86 1.67
C THR A 436 23.64 -11.37 1.88
N THR A 437 22.84 -10.76 1.02
CA THR A 437 22.57 -9.32 1.06
C THR A 437 21.51 -8.93 2.10
N ASN A 438 21.57 -7.68 2.55
CA ASN A 438 20.50 -7.03 3.29
C ASN A 438 19.23 -6.90 2.44
N PHE A 439 18.08 -6.62 3.07
CA PHE A 439 16.82 -6.42 2.36
C PHE A 439 15.88 -5.44 3.06
N ARG A 440 14.95 -4.90 2.29
CA ARG A 440 13.98 -3.90 2.74
C ARG A 440 12.58 -4.36 2.36
N LEU A 441 11.65 -4.27 3.31
CA LEU A 441 10.22 -4.59 3.11
C LEU A 441 9.39 -3.37 3.50
N LEU A 442 8.20 -3.21 2.91
CA LEU A 442 7.23 -2.27 3.46
C LEU A 442 6.84 -2.67 4.89
N SER A 443 6.43 -3.92 5.09
CA SER A 443 6.12 -4.46 6.42
C SER A 443 6.19 -6.00 6.41
N LEU A 444 6.12 -6.59 7.60
CA LEU A 444 6.07 -8.04 7.78
C LEU A 444 4.90 -8.44 8.68
N TYR A 445 4.09 -9.39 8.20
CA TYR A 445 3.00 -10.02 8.94
C TYR A 445 3.23 -11.53 9.03
N ILE A 446 3.24 -12.07 10.24
CA ILE A 446 3.44 -13.49 10.51
C ILE A 446 2.19 -14.04 11.21
N ASP A 447 1.41 -14.86 10.51
CA ASP A 447 0.24 -15.52 11.09
C ASP A 447 0.65 -16.58 12.13
N SER A 448 -0.30 -17.00 12.97
CA SER A 448 -0.05 -18.02 13.99
C SER A 448 0.43 -19.36 13.40
N GLY A 449 1.38 -19.98 14.09
CA GLY A 449 2.04 -21.21 13.65
C GLY A 449 2.94 -21.06 12.41
N LYS A 450 3.16 -19.84 11.90
CA LYS A 450 4.05 -19.57 10.76
C LYS A 450 5.39 -19.04 11.24
N ILE A 451 6.42 -19.20 10.41
CA ILE A 451 7.80 -18.84 10.74
C ILE A 451 8.34 -17.87 9.71
N PHE A 452 8.96 -16.79 10.18
CA PHE A 452 9.90 -16.00 9.39
C PHE A 452 11.31 -16.19 9.96
N ASP A 453 12.24 -16.71 9.15
CA ASP A 453 13.67 -16.85 9.51
C ASP A 453 14.49 -15.90 8.64
N ILE A 454 15.21 -14.96 9.27
CA ILE A 454 16.02 -13.97 8.53
C ILE A 454 17.20 -14.62 7.80
N ARG A 455 17.68 -15.77 8.28
CA ARG A 455 18.78 -16.50 7.66
C ARG A 455 18.34 -17.12 6.34
N SER A 456 19.26 -17.20 5.39
CA SER A 456 19.02 -17.93 4.13
C SER A 456 18.62 -19.39 4.37
N LEU A 457 17.78 -19.98 3.51
CA LEU A 457 17.29 -21.35 3.69
C LEU A 457 18.40 -22.42 3.77
N SER A 458 19.61 -22.11 3.29
CA SER A 458 20.82 -22.92 3.39
C SER A 458 21.91 -22.31 4.29
N GLY A 459 21.61 -21.23 5.00
CA GLY A 459 22.56 -20.47 5.79
C GLY A 459 22.93 -21.14 7.12
N ALA A 460 24.10 -20.79 7.64
CA ALA A 460 24.49 -21.12 9.00
C ALA A 460 23.70 -20.28 10.01
N THR A 461 23.55 -20.76 11.25
CA THR A 461 22.84 -20.03 12.32
C THR A 461 23.43 -18.64 12.62
N ALA A 462 24.70 -18.43 12.27
CA ALA A 462 25.42 -17.17 12.39
C ALA A 462 25.24 -16.20 11.19
N ASP A 463 24.42 -16.54 10.18
CA ASP A 463 24.09 -15.66 9.06
C ASP A 463 23.52 -14.33 9.59
N THR A 464 24.14 -13.22 9.18
CA THR A 464 23.78 -11.87 9.61
C THR A 464 23.20 -11.11 8.43
N LYS A 465 22.08 -10.41 8.65
CA LYS A 465 21.49 -9.48 7.68
C LYS A 465 20.94 -8.25 8.38
N THR A 466 20.75 -7.18 7.62
CA THR A 466 19.87 -6.08 8.02
C THR A 466 18.56 -6.21 7.27
N MET A 467 17.46 -6.30 8.03
CA MET A 467 16.09 -6.16 7.53
C MET A 467 15.58 -4.76 7.87
N THR A 468 15.24 -3.97 6.85
CA THR A 468 14.68 -2.63 7.05
C THR A 468 13.17 -2.61 6.77
N LEU A 469 12.37 -2.11 7.70
CA LEU A 469 10.92 -1.95 7.57
C LEU A 469 10.56 -0.50 7.25
N MET A 470 9.85 -0.30 6.14
CA MET A 470 9.70 1.00 5.46
C MET A 470 8.28 1.59 5.53
N SER A 471 7.28 0.86 6.05
CA SER A 471 5.86 1.28 6.12
C SER A 471 5.09 0.44 7.17
N THR A 472 3.77 0.35 7.05
CA THR A 472 2.85 -0.40 7.94
C THR A 472 1.86 -1.26 7.15
N VAL A 473 1.49 -2.45 7.66
CA VAL A 473 0.58 -3.41 6.98
C VAL A 473 -0.90 -3.06 7.12
N ASN A 474 -1.28 -2.49 8.27
CA ASN A 474 -2.67 -2.17 8.63
C ASN A 474 -2.83 -0.67 8.99
N GLY A 475 -1.97 0.18 8.45
CA GLY A 475 -1.86 1.58 8.87
C GLY A 475 -1.22 1.79 10.24
N VAL A 476 -0.85 0.70 10.94
CA VAL A 476 -0.32 0.72 12.31
C VAL A 476 0.98 -0.06 12.42
N ASP A 477 0.95 -1.39 12.23
CA ASP A 477 2.11 -2.24 12.51
C ASP A 477 3.07 -2.33 11.32
N ALA A 478 4.34 -2.07 11.56
CA ALA A 478 5.43 -2.37 10.63
C ALA A 478 5.86 -3.84 10.74
N LEU A 479 5.75 -4.41 11.94
CA LEU A 479 5.91 -5.83 12.22
C LEU A 479 4.72 -6.30 13.05
N TYR A 480 3.92 -7.21 12.49
CA TYR A 480 2.85 -7.90 13.20
C TYR A 480 3.21 -9.37 13.37
N ASN A 481 3.52 -9.79 14.60
CA ASN A 481 4.00 -11.15 14.87
C ASN A 481 3.02 -11.94 15.73
N SER A 482 2.34 -12.92 15.13
CA SER A 482 1.52 -13.92 15.83
C SER A 482 2.10 -15.33 15.76
N GLY A 483 3.23 -15.50 15.08
CA GLY A 483 3.94 -16.77 14.88
C GLY A 483 5.35 -16.71 15.47
N THR A 484 6.33 -17.24 14.73
CA THR A 484 7.73 -17.27 15.15
C THR A 484 8.58 -16.35 14.28
N PHE A 485 9.14 -15.31 14.89
CA PHE A 485 10.17 -14.49 14.27
C PHE A 485 11.56 -14.95 14.73
N THR A 486 12.36 -15.46 13.80
CA THR A 486 13.72 -15.95 14.08
C THR A 486 14.74 -14.90 13.66
N ALA A 487 15.18 -14.08 14.61
CA ALA A 487 16.05 -12.94 14.35
C ALA A 487 17.48 -13.32 13.91
N ARG A 488 18.02 -14.44 14.42
CA ARG A 488 19.45 -14.83 14.22
C ARG A 488 20.38 -13.71 14.67
N SER A 489 21.64 -13.67 14.22
CA SER A 489 22.58 -12.59 14.57
C SER A 489 22.35 -11.31 13.73
N SER A 490 21.09 -10.98 13.41
CA SER A 490 20.73 -9.93 12.44
C SER A 490 20.28 -8.62 13.09
N THR A 491 20.22 -7.58 12.28
CA THR A 491 19.69 -6.27 12.65
C THR A 491 18.32 -6.04 12.02
N VAL A 492 17.36 -5.61 12.83
CA VAL A 492 16.07 -5.10 12.35
C VAL A 492 16.04 -3.59 12.52
N THR A 493 15.84 -2.87 11.43
CA THR A 493 15.80 -1.41 11.39
C THR A 493 14.42 -0.92 11.00
N PHE A 494 13.85 -0.03 11.80
CA PHE A 494 12.61 0.69 11.47
C PHE A 494 13.00 2.05 10.90
N ASN A 495 12.67 2.32 9.63
CA ASN A 495 13.17 3.50 8.91
C ASN A 495 12.10 4.13 8.03
N THR A 496 11.28 4.99 8.63
CA THR A 496 10.22 5.73 7.93
C THR A 496 10.06 7.14 8.49
N SER A 497 9.30 7.97 7.79
CA SER A 497 8.87 9.29 8.27
C SER A 497 7.54 9.25 9.05
N GLY A 498 6.75 8.18 8.96
CA GLY A 498 5.44 8.04 9.61
C GLY A 498 5.49 7.21 10.90
N ALA A 499 4.42 7.27 11.69
CA ALA A 499 4.28 6.42 12.88
C ALA A 499 4.25 4.94 12.51
N GLN A 500 4.92 4.10 13.30
CA GLN A 500 4.92 2.64 13.15
C GLN A 500 4.65 1.96 14.49
N ALA A 501 4.28 0.69 14.45
CA ALA A 501 4.19 -0.13 15.65
C ALA A 501 4.82 -1.51 15.48
N ILE A 502 5.16 -2.11 16.62
CA ILE A 502 5.49 -3.53 16.76
C ILE A 502 4.34 -4.18 17.53
N GLY A 503 3.62 -5.08 16.87
CA GLY A 503 2.39 -5.69 17.38
C GLY A 503 2.31 -7.20 17.15
N GLY A 504 1.10 -7.72 17.24
CA GLY A 504 0.78 -9.14 17.13
C GLY A 504 0.27 -9.75 18.43
N THR A 505 0.34 -11.08 18.54
CA THR A 505 -0.17 -11.84 19.69
C THR A 505 0.95 -12.46 20.53
N VAL A 506 2.21 -12.34 20.12
CA VAL A 506 3.36 -12.88 20.86
C VAL A 506 4.46 -11.82 21.04
N THR A 507 5.29 -12.02 22.06
CA THR A 507 6.50 -11.20 22.27
C THR A 507 7.51 -11.46 21.16
N THR A 508 7.95 -10.40 20.49
CA THR A 508 8.98 -10.50 19.45
C THR A 508 10.37 -10.31 20.06
N THR A 509 11.30 -11.21 19.75
CA THR A 509 12.70 -11.09 20.17
C THR A 509 13.58 -10.72 18.98
N PHE A 510 14.26 -9.58 19.09
CA PHE A 510 15.25 -9.09 18.14
C PHE A 510 16.65 -9.42 18.64
N TYR A 511 17.61 -9.57 17.73
CA TYR A 511 19.02 -9.65 18.10
C TYR A 511 19.64 -8.25 18.23
N ASN A 512 19.72 -7.53 17.10
CA ASN A 512 19.89 -6.09 17.13
C ASN A 512 18.58 -5.41 16.70
N LEU A 513 18.16 -4.40 17.46
CA LEU A 513 17.03 -3.54 17.14
C LEU A 513 17.55 -2.11 16.94
N GLN A 514 17.30 -1.54 15.77
CA GLN A 514 17.67 -0.17 15.44
C GLN A 514 16.42 0.68 15.21
N ILE A 515 16.31 1.76 15.98
CA ILE A 515 15.26 2.77 15.89
C ILE A 515 15.79 3.93 15.07
N ASN A 516 15.27 4.09 13.84
CA ASN A 516 15.65 5.15 12.92
C ASN A 516 14.41 5.74 12.23
N ASN A 517 13.38 6.09 13.01
CA ASN A 517 12.11 6.60 12.52
C ASN A 517 11.78 7.94 13.20
N ALA A 518 11.93 9.05 12.49
CA ALA A 518 11.79 10.40 13.04
C ALA A 518 10.43 10.71 13.69
N SER A 519 9.37 9.98 13.34
CA SER A 519 8.07 10.09 14.03
C SER A 519 8.14 9.40 15.39
N HIS A 520 7.81 8.11 15.44
CA HIS A 520 7.92 7.25 16.62
C HIS A 520 7.58 5.82 16.25
N ILE A 521 7.97 4.89 17.11
CA ILE A 521 7.54 3.49 17.08
C ILE A 521 6.81 3.19 18.38
N THR A 522 5.62 2.61 18.29
CA THR A 522 4.85 2.18 19.46
C THR A 522 5.00 0.68 19.70
N LEU A 523 5.29 0.27 20.93
CA LEU A 523 5.15 -1.13 21.32
C LEU A 523 3.69 -1.43 21.66
N ASN A 524 3.01 -2.16 20.78
CA ASN A 524 1.67 -2.71 21.03
C ASN A 524 1.72 -4.07 21.74
N ARG A 525 2.92 -4.65 21.82
CA ARG A 525 3.26 -5.85 22.59
C ARG A 525 4.65 -5.71 23.20
N PRO A 526 4.96 -6.44 24.29
CA PRO A 526 6.33 -6.54 24.77
C PRO A 526 7.29 -7.00 23.67
N ALA A 527 8.52 -6.49 23.72
CA ALA A 527 9.58 -6.88 22.80
C ALA A 527 10.90 -7.09 23.56
N ASN A 528 11.70 -8.01 23.06
CA ASN A 528 13.02 -8.31 23.63
C ASN A 528 14.13 -7.92 22.64
N VAL A 529 15.28 -7.53 23.18
CA VAL A 529 16.54 -7.35 22.43
C VAL A 529 17.61 -8.21 23.07
N SER A 530 18.28 -9.07 22.31
CA SER A 530 19.27 -10.02 22.86
C SER A 530 20.72 -9.58 22.73
N ASN A 531 21.04 -8.57 21.90
CA ASN A 531 22.42 -8.10 21.70
C ASN A 531 22.57 -6.56 21.70
N LEU A 532 21.89 -5.81 20.83
CA LEU A 532 22.06 -4.35 20.77
C LEU A 532 20.76 -3.61 20.48
N LEU A 533 20.39 -2.68 21.35
CA LEU A 533 19.43 -1.62 21.07
C LEU A 533 20.18 -0.38 20.59
N SER A 534 19.87 0.08 19.39
CA SER A 534 20.46 1.28 18.78
C SER A 534 19.40 2.33 18.54
N MET A 535 19.41 3.39 19.35
CA MET A 535 18.61 4.60 19.20
C MET A 535 19.36 5.56 18.29
N VAL A 536 18.93 5.68 17.03
CA VAL A 536 19.58 6.55 16.01
C VAL A 536 18.73 7.80 15.75
N ASN A 537 17.44 7.60 15.47
CA ASN A 537 16.50 8.69 15.24
C ASN A 537 15.10 8.26 15.66
N GLY A 538 14.38 9.13 16.37
CA GLY A 538 13.01 8.90 16.80
C GLY A 538 12.83 8.18 18.12
N LYS A 539 11.59 8.25 18.62
CA LYS A 539 11.21 7.72 19.92
C LYS A 539 10.67 6.30 19.82
N LEU A 540 10.95 5.48 20.82
CA LEU A 540 10.26 4.21 21.05
C LEU A 540 9.31 4.37 22.24
N LEU A 541 8.01 4.28 22.01
CA LEU A 541 6.99 4.46 23.04
C LEU A 541 6.71 3.13 23.73
N THR A 542 6.87 3.09 25.05
CA THR A 542 6.67 1.89 25.87
C THR A 542 5.71 2.18 27.02
N THR A 543 5.12 1.13 27.58
CA THR A 543 4.27 1.21 28.77
C THR A 543 4.63 0.11 29.76
N ASN A 544 4.04 0.15 30.96
CA ASN A 544 4.21 -0.93 31.93
C ASN A 544 3.72 -2.30 31.43
N THR A 545 2.77 -2.31 30.48
CA THR A 545 2.25 -3.53 29.85
C THR A 545 3.07 -3.93 28.62
N ASN A 546 3.44 -2.96 27.79
CA ASN A 546 4.20 -3.18 26.56
C ASN A 546 5.61 -2.60 26.71
N ILE A 547 6.44 -3.36 27.42
CA ILE A 547 7.80 -2.96 27.76
C ILE A 547 8.83 -3.50 26.76
N LEU A 548 9.93 -2.76 26.58
CA LEU A 548 11.13 -3.28 25.93
C LEU A 548 12.07 -3.91 26.97
N VAL A 549 12.50 -5.14 26.74
CA VAL A 549 13.45 -5.86 27.59
C VAL A 549 14.76 -6.14 26.84
N CYS A 550 15.84 -5.51 27.27
CA CYS A 550 17.20 -5.87 26.89
C CYS A 550 17.65 -7.07 27.74
N GLN A 551 17.91 -8.22 27.11
CA GLN A 551 18.29 -9.45 27.81
C GLN A 551 19.73 -9.39 28.36
N ALA A 552 20.16 -10.43 29.09
CA ALA A 552 21.45 -10.49 29.81
C ALA A 552 22.66 -9.90 29.05
N ASN A 553 22.82 -10.31 27.79
CA ASN A 553 23.94 -9.93 26.94
C ASN A 553 23.69 -8.66 26.12
N ALA A 554 22.47 -8.12 26.16
CA ALA A 554 22.11 -6.96 25.38
C ALA A 554 22.65 -5.67 25.97
N ASN A 555 23.10 -4.77 25.10
CA ASN A 555 23.49 -3.41 25.44
C ASN A 555 22.60 -2.40 24.70
N ALA A 556 22.64 -1.15 25.12
CA ALA A 556 22.02 -0.04 24.42
C ALA A 556 23.06 1.07 24.20
N ASN A 557 22.94 1.86 23.14
CA ASN A 557 23.64 3.15 23.07
C ASN A 557 22.91 4.20 23.94
N ILE A 558 23.54 5.36 24.15
CA ILE A 558 22.99 6.40 25.03
C ILE A 558 21.74 7.07 24.45
N GLY A 559 21.63 7.15 23.13
CA GLY A 559 20.55 7.87 22.44
C GLY A 559 20.86 9.35 22.24
N THR A 560 19.85 10.14 21.89
CA THR A 560 19.91 11.61 21.73
C THR A 560 18.60 12.24 22.16
N SER A 561 18.53 13.58 22.25
CA SER A 561 17.27 14.29 22.48
C SER A 561 16.19 14.03 21.41
N ALA A 562 16.60 13.60 20.21
CA ALA A 562 15.71 13.19 19.14
C ALA A 562 15.45 11.66 19.13
N SER A 563 16.18 10.85 19.89
CA SER A 563 16.05 9.39 19.87
C SER A 563 16.29 8.71 21.22
N TYR A 564 15.19 8.29 21.85
CA TYR A 564 15.16 7.66 23.17
C TYR A 564 13.87 6.83 23.36
N VAL A 565 13.84 6.01 24.40
CA VAL A 565 12.67 5.26 24.85
C VAL A 565 11.81 6.17 25.72
N ASP A 566 10.62 6.53 25.25
CA ASP A 566 9.66 7.35 25.99
C ASP A 566 8.74 6.42 26.80
N GLY A 567 9.10 6.21 28.07
CA GLY A 567 8.46 5.23 28.95
C GLY A 567 9.45 4.26 29.59
N PRO A 568 8.95 3.22 30.29
CA PRO A 568 9.79 2.25 30.98
C PRO A 568 10.55 1.33 30.02
N MET A 569 11.78 0.99 30.38
CA MET A 569 12.53 -0.11 29.75
C MET A 569 13.21 -0.97 30.80
N GLU A 570 13.55 -2.21 30.45
CA GLU A 570 14.14 -3.17 31.37
C GLU A 570 15.44 -3.76 30.82
N HIS A 571 16.42 -3.97 31.70
CA HIS A 571 17.60 -4.78 31.44
C HIS A 571 17.58 -6.01 32.35
N THR A 572 17.74 -7.20 31.78
CA THR A 572 18.09 -8.41 32.51
C THR A 572 19.61 -8.53 32.60
N LEU A 573 20.15 -9.01 33.71
CA LEU A 573 21.57 -9.25 33.94
C LEU A 573 21.74 -10.64 34.56
N ALA A 574 22.77 -11.37 34.15
CA ALA A 574 23.16 -12.67 34.71
C ALA A 574 24.69 -12.77 34.77
N SER A 575 25.31 -11.91 35.58
CA SER A 575 26.78 -11.81 35.71
C SER A 575 27.17 -11.36 37.12
N ALA A 576 28.27 -11.92 37.63
CA ALA A 576 28.94 -11.47 38.85
C ALA A 576 30.01 -10.39 38.59
N ALA A 577 30.46 -10.25 37.34
CA ALA A 577 31.39 -9.19 36.97
C ALA A 577 30.71 -7.82 36.98
N THR A 578 31.48 -6.76 37.16
CA THR A 578 30.98 -5.39 37.02
C THR A 578 30.53 -5.15 35.57
N VAL A 579 29.28 -4.76 35.39
CA VAL A 579 28.69 -4.47 34.08
C VAL A 579 28.11 -3.07 34.05
N THR A 580 28.16 -2.45 32.88
CA THR A 580 27.54 -1.14 32.63
C THR A 580 26.31 -1.34 31.76
N LYS A 581 25.15 -0.85 32.21
CA LYS A 581 23.90 -0.87 31.46
C LYS A 581 23.41 0.56 31.21
N ILE A 582 23.09 0.83 29.96
CA ILE A 582 22.62 2.14 29.50
C ILE A 582 21.11 2.06 29.28
N PHE A 583 20.42 3.04 29.83
CA PHE A 583 18.99 3.28 29.67
C PHE A 583 18.82 4.56 28.85
N PRO A 584 18.67 4.47 27.51
CA PRO A 584 18.37 5.62 26.66
C PRO A 584 16.92 6.06 26.85
N ILE A 585 16.55 6.49 28.06
CA ILE A 585 15.16 6.82 28.44
C ILE A 585 14.90 8.33 28.44
N GLY A 586 13.62 8.67 28.32
CA GLY A 586 13.11 10.02 28.50
C GLY A 586 11.62 10.00 28.80
N LYS A 587 11.03 11.17 29.01
CA LYS A 587 9.60 11.34 29.25
C LYS A 587 9.12 12.67 28.68
N ALA A 588 8.08 12.65 27.85
CA ALA A 588 7.42 13.87 27.36
C ALA A 588 8.42 14.91 26.81
N SER A 589 9.27 14.50 25.87
CA SER A 589 10.33 15.33 25.25
C SER A 589 11.57 15.60 26.12
N ALA A 590 11.55 15.29 27.42
CA ALA A 590 12.75 15.33 28.26
C ALA A 590 13.56 14.03 28.11
N TYR A 591 14.58 14.06 27.26
CA TYR A 591 15.57 12.98 27.16
C TYR A 591 16.54 13.04 28.34
N ARG A 592 16.53 12.00 29.18
CA ARG A 592 17.30 11.91 30.42
C ARG A 592 17.85 10.49 30.57
N PRO A 593 18.87 10.13 29.78
CA PRO A 593 19.41 8.79 29.83
C PRO A 593 20.05 8.54 31.18
N VAL A 594 20.14 7.26 31.55
CA VAL A 594 20.79 6.83 32.78
C VAL A 594 21.76 5.70 32.50
N THR A 595 22.93 5.75 33.11
CA THR A 595 23.90 4.65 33.07
C THR A 595 24.04 4.05 34.46
N LEU A 596 23.87 2.74 34.57
CA LEU A 596 24.10 1.97 35.79
C LEU A 596 25.35 1.12 35.65
N GLN A 597 26.32 1.32 36.53
CA GLN A 597 27.41 0.37 36.74
C GLN A 597 27.03 -0.51 37.93
N LEU A 598 26.97 -1.82 37.73
CA LEU A 598 26.42 -2.78 38.69
C LEU A 598 27.36 -3.96 38.87
N THR A 599 27.54 -4.38 40.11
CA THR A 599 28.26 -5.62 40.48
C THR A 599 27.35 -6.49 41.33
N HIS A 600 27.31 -7.79 41.01
CA HIS A 600 26.56 -8.78 41.77
C HIS A 600 27.49 -9.79 42.44
N THR A 601 27.04 -10.40 43.53
CA THR A 601 27.80 -11.44 44.24
C THR A 601 27.83 -12.78 43.49
N ASN A 602 26.88 -13.00 42.55
CA ASN A 602 26.80 -14.18 41.71
C ASN A 602 26.03 -13.90 40.41
N ALA A 603 26.01 -14.85 39.48
CA ALA A 603 25.39 -14.71 38.16
C ALA A 603 23.87 -15.01 38.10
N SER A 604 23.17 -15.07 39.24
CA SER A 604 21.71 -15.26 39.24
C SER A 604 21.00 -14.12 38.50
N SER A 605 20.04 -14.48 37.66
CA SER A 605 19.35 -13.52 36.78
C SER A 605 18.55 -12.48 37.57
N VAL A 606 18.79 -11.20 37.30
CA VAL A 606 18.10 -10.06 37.93
C VAL A 606 17.66 -9.07 36.87
N SER A 607 16.48 -8.46 37.02
CA SER A 607 16.02 -7.39 36.14
C SER A 607 16.08 -6.03 36.82
N TYR A 608 16.39 -5.00 36.04
CA TYR A 608 16.36 -3.59 36.41
C TYR A 608 15.49 -2.86 35.39
N ARG A 609 14.34 -2.37 35.84
CA ARG A 609 13.42 -1.56 35.05
C ARG A 609 13.61 -0.09 35.42
N GLY A 610 13.91 0.77 34.45
CA GLY A 610 14.07 2.21 34.64
C GLY A 610 12.99 3.01 33.91
N GLU A 611 12.49 4.07 34.56
CA GLU A 611 11.59 5.07 33.96
C GLU A 611 11.87 6.47 34.55
N ILE A 612 11.75 7.50 33.72
CA ILE A 612 11.80 8.91 34.13
C ILE A 612 10.40 9.41 34.47
N PHE A 613 10.30 10.15 35.57
CA PHE A 613 9.08 10.86 35.97
C PHE A 613 9.34 12.36 36.00
N ASN A 614 8.65 13.12 35.15
CA ASN A 614 8.66 14.59 35.17
C ASN A 614 7.75 15.08 36.30
N SER A 615 8.19 14.85 37.54
CA SER A 615 7.48 15.20 38.75
C SER A 615 8.48 15.45 39.87
N SER A 616 8.11 16.30 40.82
CA SER A 616 8.98 16.63 41.94
C SER A 616 9.39 15.39 42.75
N ALA A 617 10.70 15.26 43.00
CA ALA A 617 11.24 14.30 43.95
C ALA A 617 10.97 14.72 45.41
N SER A 618 10.82 16.03 45.68
CA SER A 618 10.46 16.54 47.02
C SER A 618 9.06 16.09 47.44
N GLY A 619 8.17 15.87 46.46
CA GLY A 619 6.82 15.36 46.68
C GLY A 619 6.76 13.86 47.02
N LEU A 620 7.87 13.13 46.98
CA LEU A 620 7.93 11.73 47.42
C LEU A 620 7.96 11.66 48.97
N PRO A 621 7.46 10.58 49.60
CA PRO A 621 7.31 10.48 51.05
C PRO A 621 8.64 10.18 51.79
N TYR A 622 9.70 10.93 51.48
CA TYR A 622 11.03 10.79 52.06
C TYR A 622 11.51 12.13 52.63
N SER A 623 11.80 12.16 53.92
CA SER A 623 12.34 13.35 54.58
C SER A 623 13.81 13.61 54.19
N LEU A 624 14.23 14.87 54.24
CA LEU A 624 15.60 15.28 53.93
C LEU A 624 16.52 15.08 55.16
N PRO A 625 17.69 14.43 55.02
CA PRO A 625 18.71 14.38 56.08
C PRO A 625 19.50 15.70 56.15
N PRO A 626 20.23 15.98 57.24
CA PRO A 626 21.07 17.19 57.36
C PRO A 626 22.14 17.36 56.26
N THR A 627 22.48 16.30 55.54
CA THR A 627 23.47 16.30 54.45
C THR A 627 22.89 16.67 53.08
N ILE A 628 21.58 16.89 52.98
CA ILE A 628 20.87 17.27 51.75
C ILE A 628 19.94 18.45 52.08
N ALA A 629 20.16 19.59 51.46
CA ALA A 629 19.28 20.75 51.60
C ALA A 629 18.00 20.62 50.77
N ASN A 630 18.09 19.97 49.61
CA ASN A 630 16.95 19.75 48.72
C ASN A 630 17.22 18.64 47.70
N VAL A 631 16.14 18.15 47.08
CA VAL A 631 16.16 17.25 45.93
C VAL A 631 15.38 17.89 44.77
N SER A 632 15.57 17.41 43.54
CA SER A 632 14.98 17.99 42.34
C SER A 632 13.46 18.13 42.42
N ASN A 633 12.96 19.34 42.15
CA ASN A 633 11.53 19.61 41.98
C ASN A 633 11.02 19.33 40.55
N VAL A 634 11.93 18.97 39.63
CA VAL A 634 11.62 18.80 38.20
C VAL A 634 11.32 17.34 37.87
N ARG A 635 12.19 16.43 38.32
CA ARG A 635 12.10 15.01 37.98
C ARG A 635 12.88 14.08 38.90
N TYR A 636 12.51 12.82 38.86
CA TYR A 636 13.28 11.71 39.43
C TYR A 636 13.30 10.52 38.48
N VAL A 637 14.24 9.61 38.72
CA VAL A 637 14.31 8.31 38.05
C VAL A 637 13.83 7.24 39.01
N ARG A 638 12.93 6.38 38.53
CA ARG A 638 12.49 5.20 39.27
C ARG A 638 13.13 3.95 38.68
N PHE A 639 13.80 3.17 39.52
CA PHE A 639 14.21 1.81 39.22
C PHE A 639 13.42 0.78 40.01
N THR A 640 12.97 -0.27 39.34
CA THR A 640 12.42 -1.47 39.99
C THR A 640 13.34 -2.63 39.70
N ARG A 641 13.77 -3.32 40.76
CA ARG A 641 14.68 -4.46 40.69
C ARG A 641 13.96 -5.74 41.08
N SER A 642 14.19 -6.85 40.38
CA SER A 642 13.63 -8.14 40.80
C SER A 642 14.20 -8.60 42.16
N ALA A 643 13.42 -9.38 42.91
CA ALA A 643 13.73 -9.80 44.29
C ALA A 643 14.80 -10.91 44.36
N VAL A 644 16.01 -10.61 43.91
CA VAL A 644 17.17 -11.53 43.94
C VAL A 644 18.25 -10.96 44.84
N SER A 645 18.61 -11.65 45.93
CA SER A 645 19.57 -11.17 46.93
C SER A 645 21.03 -11.35 46.48
N ASN A 646 21.42 -10.68 45.39
CA ASN A 646 22.77 -10.75 44.83
C ASN A 646 23.39 -9.39 44.48
N PHE A 647 22.78 -8.27 44.87
CA PHE A 647 23.40 -6.95 44.68
C PHE A 647 24.61 -6.78 45.60
N SER A 648 25.76 -6.36 45.05
CA SER A 648 26.99 -6.08 45.82
C SER A 648 27.19 -4.57 45.93
N ASN A 649 27.38 -3.90 44.80
CA ASN A 649 27.55 -2.45 44.75
C ASN A 649 27.23 -1.91 43.35
N GLY A 650 27.12 -0.58 43.25
CA GLY A 650 26.92 0.09 41.99
C GLY A 650 27.19 1.59 42.02
N LYS A 651 27.13 2.20 40.83
CA LYS A 651 27.15 3.63 40.58
C LYS A 651 26.07 3.99 39.57
N ILE A 652 25.51 5.18 39.69
CA ILE A 652 24.55 5.74 38.73
C ILE A 652 25.13 7.01 38.12
N THR A 653 25.06 7.11 36.80
CA THR A 653 25.28 8.35 36.07
C THR A 653 23.94 8.86 35.56
N MET A 654 23.54 10.05 36.01
CA MET A 654 22.34 10.75 35.55
C MET A 654 22.73 11.93 34.69
N TYR A 655 21.97 12.18 33.63
CA TYR A 655 22.17 13.31 32.73
C TYR A 655 21.14 14.39 33.05
N TYR A 656 21.53 15.64 32.85
CA TYR A 656 20.71 16.82 33.08
C TYR A 656 20.93 17.83 31.96
N ASP A 657 19.92 18.66 31.75
CA ASP A 657 19.92 19.76 30.78
C ASP A 657 19.43 21.04 31.44
N THR A 658 19.39 22.14 30.68
CA THR A 658 19.06 23.50 31.16
C THR A 658 17.82 23.55 32.06
N ASP A 659 16.78 22.77 31.75
CA ASP A 659 15.53 22.70 32.52
C ASP A 659 15.63 21.95 33.87
N ASP A 660 16.78 21.36 34.20
CA ASP A 660 17.04 20.79 35.54
C ASP A 660 17.68 21.79 36.52
N GLY A 661 18.02 23.01 36.07
CA GLY A 661 18.45 24.09 36.95
C GLY A 661 19.83 23.93 37.59
N VAL A 662 20.74 23.17 36.97
CA VAL A 662 22.10 22.93 37.51
C VAL A 662 23.03 24.14 37.26
N ALA A 663 22.85 25.24 37.98
CA ALA A 663 23.67 26.45 37.85
C ALA A 663 25.12 26.30 38.38
N ASP A 664 25.34 25.46 39.38
CA ASP A 664 26.63 25.15 40.00
C ASP A 664 26.85 23.64 40.12
N LYS A 665 27.64 23.10 39.20
CA LYS A 665 28.02 21.69 39.17
C LYS A 665 28.78 21.22 40.42
N ASN A 666 29.48 22.11 41.13
CA ASN A 666 30.34 21.70 42.24
C ASN A 666 29.55 21.41 43.52
N THR A 667 28.32 21.92 43.60
CA THR A 667 27.39 21.65 44.70
C THR A 667 26.27 20.68 44.32
N LEU A 668 26.33 20.05 43.14
CA LEU A 668 25.36 19.03 42.74
C LEU A 668 25.71 17.66 43.36
N LEU A 669 24.71 16.95 43.89
CA LEU A 669 24.82 15.57 44.35
C LEU A 669 23.74 14.67 43.76
N VAL A 670 23.96 13.36 43.86
CA VAL A 670 22.93 12.34 43.64
C VAL A 670 22.33 11.95 44.99
N ALA A 671 21.00 12.02 45.08
CA ALA A 671 20.22 11.52 46.20
C ALA A 671 19.49 10.23 45.80
N HIS A 672 19.31 9.32 46.76
CA HIS A 672 18.44 8.16 46.60
C HIS A 672 17.65 7.87 47.89
N ASP A 673 16.54 7.14 47.80
CA ASP A 673 15.80 6.73 49.01
C ASP A 673 16.63 5.78 49.89
N ASN A 674 16.45 5.81 51.21
CA ASN A 674 17.15 4.90 52.11
C ASN A 674 16.44 3.52 52.27
N GLY A 675 15.33 3.30 51.58
CA GLY A 675 14.47 2.12 51.68
C GLY A 675 13.43 2.17 52.80
N THR A 676 13.38 3.25 53.58
CA THR A 676 12.44 3.45 54.70
C THR A 676 11.71 4.79 54.58
N SER A 677 12.25 5.88 55.14
CA SER A 677 11.54 7.16 55.29
C SER A 677 12.39 8.41 55.01
N GLN A 678 13.64 8.27 54.56
CA GLN A 678 14.54 9.41 54.30
C GLN A 678 15.31 9.28 52.99
N TRP A 679 15.74 10.41 52.44
CA TRP A 679 16.76 10.47 51.41
C TRP A 679 18.16 10.14 51.97
N SER A 680 19.08 9.76 51.11
CA SER A 680 20.49 9.51 51.41
C SER A 680 21.38 10.13 50.34
N ASN A 681 22.49 10.74 50.79
CA ASN A 681 23.42 11.46 49.94
C ASN A 681 24.45 10.47 49.35
N LEU A 682 24.48 10.31 48.03
CA LEU A 682 25.47 9.49 47.33
C LEU A 682 26.67 10.30 46.81
N GLY A 683 26.71 11.60 47.10
CA GLY A 683 27.66 12.54 46.53
C GLY A 683 27.57 12.56 45.01
N GLY A 684 28.69 12.89 44.36
CA GLY A 684 28.85 12.71 42.93
C GLY A 684 29.87 13.67 42.34
N THR A 685 30.17 13.45 41.07
CA THR A 685 31.04 14.34 40.29
C THR A 685 30.31 14.73 39.02
N ALA A 686 29.93 16.00 38.95
CA ALA A 686 29.20 16.59 37.83
C ALA A 686 30.18 17.16 36.78
N THR A 687 29.81 17.08 35.51
CA THR A 687 30.68 17.45 34.39
C THR A 687 30.64 18.95 34.08
N ASN A 688 29.44 19.54 33.97
CA ASN A 688 29.23 20.92 33.51
C ASN A 688 28.09 21.63 34.25
N ASN A 689 28.05 22.96 34.17
CA ASN A 689 26.85 23.72 34.52
C ASN A 689 25.81 23.61 33.40
N TRP A 690 24.54 23.69 33.75
CA TRP A 690 23.34 23.65 32.92
C TRP A 690 23.09 22.33 32.18
N THR A 691 24.01 21.89 31.33
CA THR A 691 23.85 20.67 30.54
C THR A 691 25.04 19.74 30.75
N GLY A 692 24.80 18.56 31.29
CA GLY A 692 25.87 17.63 31.63
C GLY A 692 25.38 16.32 32.22
N SER A 693 26.25 15.72 33.01
CA SER A 693 25.98 14.48 33.73
C SER A 693 26.68 14.47 35.08
N ILE A 694 26.10 13.74 36.03
CA ILE A 694 26.68 13.51 37.36
C ILE A 694 26.76 12.01 37.60
N THR A 695 27.93 11.54 38.04
CA THR A 695 28.13 10.15 38.47
C THR A 695 28.22 10.10 39.98
N SER A 696 27.42 9.24 40.61
CA SER A 696 27.39 9.05 42.06
C SER A 696 28.69 8.44 42.61
N GLY A 697 28.88 8.54 43.93
CA GLY A 697 29.74 7.61 44.66
C GLY A 697 29.22 6.17 44.59
N THR A 698 30.00 5.22 45.10
CA THR A 698 29.60 3.80 45.16
C THR A 698 28.55 3.59 46.24
N PHE A 699 27.44 2.93 45.90
CA PHE A 699 26.42 2.51 46.86
C PHE A 699 26.33 0.98 46.94
N ASN A 700 26.11 0.47 48.16
CA ASN A 700 26.07 -0.98 48.46
C ASN A 700 24.65 -1.52 48.67
N ALA A 701 23.64 -0.64 48.57
CA ALA A 701 22.23 -1.01 48.59
C ALA A 701 21.51 -0.37 47.40
N PHE A 702 20.91 -1.20 46.55
CA PHE A 702 20.11 -0.70 45.44
C PHE A 702 18.76 -0.17 45.95
N ARG A 703 18.32 0.95 45.39
CA ARG A 703 17.15 1.71 45.85
C ARG A 703 16.23 2.05 44.68
N THR A 704 15.07 2.58 44.99
CA THR A 704 13.97 2.71 44.02
C THR A 704 14.01 4.08 43.33
N TYR A 705 14.21 5.14 44.10
CA TYR A 705 14.14 6.51 43.62
C TYR A 705 15.53 7.13 43.64
N PHE A 706 15.91 7.77 42.54
CA PHE A 706 17.14 8.56 42.41
C PHE A 706 16.78 9.95 41.88
N ALA A 707 17.38 10.98 42.46
CA ALA A 707 17.15 12.37 42.09
C ALA A 707 18.45 13.18 42.19
N LEU A 708 18.50 14.31 41.47
CA LEU A 708 19.49 15.35 41.74
C LEU A 708 19.17 16.03 43.07
N GLY A 709 20.18 16.56 43.75
CA GLY A 709 19.99 17.37 44.95
C GLY A 709 21.17 18.30 45.23
N ASN A 710 21.06 19.04 46.33
CA ASN A 710 22.10 19.93 46.83
C ASN A 710 22.45 19.61 48.29
N PRO A 711 23.72 19.76 48.70
CA PRO A 711 24.09 19.82 50.11
C PRO A 711 23.65 21.18 50.71
N PRO A 712 23.67 21.33 52.05
CA PRO A 712 23.56 22.63 52.71
C PRO A 712 24.53 23.66 52.10
N GLY A 713 24.00 24.83 51.71
CA GLY A 713 24.78 25.89 51.06
C GLY A 713 24.98 25.74 49.54
N GLY A 714 24.40 24.71 48.91
CA GLY A 714 24.40 24.55 47.45
C GLY A 714 23.47 25.56 46.75
N GLY A 715 23.93 26.13 45.65
CA GLY A 715 23.30 27.26 44.97
C GLY A 715 22.55 26.92 43.68
N ASN A 716 22.29 25.64 43.40
CA ASN A 716 21.44 25.28 42.25
C ASN A 716 20.00 25.70 42.58
N PRO A 717 19.42 26.68 41.86
CA PRO A 717 18.12 27.24 42.19
C PRO A 717 17.08 26.13 42.21
N LEU A 718 16.37 26.04 43.32
CA LEU A 718 15.07 25.39 43.29
C LEU A 718 14.15 26.34 42.52
N PRO A 719 13.47 25.86 41.46
CA PRO A 719 12.38 26.61 40.87
C PRO A 719 11.38 26.98 41.96
N ILE A 720 10.74 28.13 41.85
CA ILE A 720 9.60 28.47 42.71
C ILE A 720 8.60 27.32 42.66
N GLU A 721 8.26 26.79 43.83
CA GLU A 721 7.30 25.71 43.93
C GLU A 721 5.89 26.31 43.89
N LEU A 722 5.41 26.48 42.66
CA LEU A 722 4.00 26.77 42.40
C LEU A 722 3.17 25.59 42.91
N GLY A 723 2.54 25.75 44.08
CA GLY A 723 1.70 24.74 44.69
C GLY A 723 0.47 24.42 43.85
N SER A 724 -0.16 25.45 43.26
CA SER A 724 -1.20 25.25 42.25
C SER A 724 -1.37 26.50 41.39
N PHE A 725 -1.84 26.35 40.15
CA PHE A 725 -2.38 27.44 39.34
C PHE A 725 -3.60 26.92 38.59
N ASN A 726 -4.74 27.50 38.91
CA ASN A 726 -6.04 27.10 38.39
C ASN A 726 -6.71 28.29 37.73
N ALA A 727 -7.32 28.04 36.59
CA ALA A 727 -8.17 28.98 35.90
C ALA A 727 -9.59 28.41 35.88
N ASN A 728 -10.59 29.22 36.19
CA ASN A 728 -11.99 28.80 36.20
C ASN A 728 -12.85 29.88 35.54
N LEU A 729 -13.69 29.48 34.58
CA LEU A 729 -14.66 30.38 33.96
C LEU A 729 -15.90 30.50 34.86
N VAL A 730 -16.19 31.72 35.33
CA VAL A 730 -17.38 32.04 36.14
C VAL A 730 -18.00 33.31 35.60
N ASP A 731 -19.28 33.26 35.21
CA ASP A 731 -20.04 34.42 34.68
C ASP A 731 -19.29 35.22 33.58
N ARG A 732 -18.69 34.49 32.62
CA ARG A 732 -17.89 35.04 31.51
C ARG A 732 -16.61 35.77 31.92
N LYS A 733 -16.14 35.55 33.14
CA LYS A 733 -14.86 36.05 33.65
C LYS A 733 -13.99 34.85 34.01
N VAL A 734 -12.70 34.93 33.73
CA VAL A 734 -11.77 33.86 34.11
C VAL A 734 -11.16 34.23 35.46
N GLN A 735 -11.52 33.45 36.48
CA GLN A 735 -10.92 33.51 37.80
C GLN A 735 -9.65 32.67 37.82
N LEU A 736 -8.53 33.34 37.98
CA LEU A 736 -7.21 32.75 38.14
C LEU A 736 -6.88 32.72 39.61
N LYS A 737 -6.48 31.56 40.13
CA LYS A 737 -6.03 31.38 41.51
C LYS A 737 -4.75 30.58 41.50
N TRP A 738 -3.75 31.05 42.22
CA TRP A 738 -2.54 30.27 42.43
C TRP A 738 -2.07 30.33 43.87
N THR A 739 -1.28 29.34 44.21
CA THR A 739 -0.66 29.20 45.50
C THR A 739 0.82 28.97 45.30
N THR A 740 1.67 29.69 46.02
CA THR A 740 3.11 29.41 46.14
C THR A 740 3.35 28.65 47.43
N GLN A 741 4.21 27.62 47.40
CA GLN A 741 4.63 26.94 48.63
C GLN A 741 5.85 27.62 49.26
N ALA A 742 6.70 28.24 48.44
CA ALA A 742 7.78 29.13 48.85
C ALA A 742 8.08 30.13 47.73
N GLU A 743 8.57 31.32 48.10
CA GLU A 743 9.01 32.38 47.19
C GLU A 743 10.43 32.81 47.57
N ILE A 744 11.27 33.10 46.57
CA ILE A 744 12.60 33.67 46.77
C ILE A 744 12.68 34.92 45.92
N ASN A 745 13.00 36.05 46.54
CA ASN A 745 13.18 37.36 45.91
C ASN A 745 12.03 37.84 45.03
N ASN A 746 10.82 37.29 45.21
CA ASN A 746 9.69 37.57 44.33
C ASN A 746 9.18 38.99 44.51
N SER A 747 9.36 39.82 43.49
CA SER A 747 8.83 41.18 43.47
C SER A 747 7.35 41.18 43.06
N TYR A 748 6.97 40.41 42.02
CA TYR A 748 5.59 40.32 41.55
C TYR A 748 5.33 39.17 40.57
N PHE A 749 4.05 38.82 40.43
CA PHE A 749 3.53 38.01 39.33
C PHE A 749 2.91 38.89 38.25
N THR A 750 3.29 38.65 36.99
CA THR A 750 2.55 39.10 35.81
C THR A 750 1.57 38.02 35.41
N VAL A 751 0.29 38.36 35.32
CA VAL A 751 -0.73 37.48 34.76
C VAL A 751 -0.77 37.71 33.26
N GLU A 752 -0.61 36.65 32.49
CA GLU A 752 -0.53 36.72 31.03
C GLU A 752 -1.61 35.86 30.37
N ARG A 753 -2.09 36.32 29.20
CA ARG A 753 -3.10 35.63 28.38
C ARG A 753 -2.61 35.48 26.93
N SER A 754 -2.98 34.39 26.26
CA SER A 754 -2.63 34.12 24.87
C SER A 754 -3.79 33.46 24.10
N ARG A 755 -3.82 33.63 22.77
CA ARG A 755 -4.72 32.91 21.85
C ARG A 755 -4.10 31.63 21.28
N ASP A 756 -2.78 31.55 21.23
CA ASP A 756 -2.04 30.50 20.50
C ASP A 756 -1.06 29.73 21.41
N ASN A 757 -1.04 30.03 22.71
CA ASN A 757 -0.12 29.48 23.71
C ASN A 757 1.37 29.79 23.40
N VAL A 758 1.64 30.79 22.55
CA VAL A 758 2.98 31.22 22.14
C VAL A 758 3.15 32.70 22.45
N ASN A 759 2.26 33.54 21.95
CA ASN A 759 2.29 34.99 22.11
C ASN A 759 1.40 35.38 23.29
N PHE A 760 2.04 35.77 24.40
CA PHE A 760 1.36 36.14 25.65
C PHE A 760 1.37 37.65 25.86
N GLU A 761 0.20 38.22 26.14
CA GLU A 761 0.04 39.61 26.58
C GLU A 761 -0.14 39.67 28.11
N GLY A 762 0.49 40.66 28.75
CA GLY A 762 0.31 40.91 30.18
C GLY A 762 -1.03 41.59 30.44
N ILE A 763 -1.93 40.92 31.18
CA ILE A 763 -3.26 41.44 31.50
C ILE A 763 -3.34 42.00 32.92
N GLY A 764 -2.38 41.69 33.81
CA GLY A 764 -2.35 42.24 35.16
C GLY A 764 -1.08 41.92 35.93
N ARG A 765 -0.92 42.57 37.09
CA ARG A 765 0.20 42.35 38.01
C ARG A 765 -0.32 42.20 39.44
N VAL A 766 0.22 41.23 40.16
CA VAL A 766 -0.07 40.98 41.58
C VAL A 766 1.27 40.98 42.32
N ASN A 767 1.41 41.78 43.37
CA ASN A 767 2.65 41.86 44.14
C ASN A 767 2.97 40.51 44.79
N GLY A 768 4.25 40.13 44.75
CA GLY A 768 4.78 38.96 45.43
C GLY A 768 5.01 39.25 46.91
N SER A 769 5.37 38.21 47.67
CA SER A 769 5.64 38.32 49.10
C SER A 769 7.16 38.33 49.43
N GLY A 770 8.01 38.60 48.44
CA GLY A 770 9.46 38.66 48.62
C GLY A 770 10.09 37.28 48.77
N SER A 771 10.91 37.12 49.81
CA SER A 771 11.51 35.83 50.18
C SER A 771 10.78 35.24 51.38
N THR A 772 10.01 34.18 51.17
CA THR A 772 9.16 33.56 52.19
C THR A 772 9.07 32.04 51.99
N SER A 773 9.06 31.29 53.09
CA SER A 773 8.77 29.85 53.09
C SER A 773 7.33 29.54 53.50
N GLU A 774 6.49 30.57 53.67
CA GLU A 774 5.06 30.41 53.97
C GLU A 774 4.24 30.26 52.69
N THR A 775 3.16 29.50 52.77
CA THR A 775 2.24 29.33 51.64
C THR A 775 1.41 30.59 51.43
N HIS A 776 1.48 31.18 50.24
CA HIS A 776 0.69 32.35 49.88
C HIS A 776 -0.33 32.03 48.80
N ASN A 777 -1.53 32.61 48.92
CA ASN A 777 -2.61 32.47 47.96
C ASN A 777 -2.84 33.78 47.24
N TYR A 778 -2.91 33.70 45.92
CA TYR A 778 -3.08 34.83 45.04
C TYR A 778 -4.27 34.60 44.11
N GLY A 779 -4.81 35.69 43.59
CA GLY A 779 -5.90 35.62 42.63
C GLY A 779 -5.92 36.82 41.70
N TYR A 780 -6.43 36.58 40.51
CA TYR A 780 -6.68 37.60 39.50
C TYR A 780 -7.95 37.25 38.72
N VAL A 781 -8.72 38.26 38.29
CA VAL A 781 -9.92 38.04 37.49
C VAL A 781 -9.76 38.73 36.14
N ASP A 782 -9.71 37.94 35.08
CA ASP A 782 -9.84 38.45 33.72
C ASP A 782 -11.32 38.69 33.40
N VAL A 783 -11.69 39.97 33.29
CA VAL A 783 -13.07 40.40 33.01
C VAL A 783 -13.43 40.41 31.53
N ASN A 784 -12.45 40.30 30.64
CA ASN A 784 -12.63 40.35 29.19
C ASN A 784 -11.89 39.20 28.48
N PRO A 785 -12.08 37.92 28.89
CA PRO A 785 -11.40 36.78 28.28
C PRO A 785 -11.68 36.68 26.78
N TYR A 786 -10.77 36.08 26.01
CA TYR A 786 -11.04 35.90 24.59
C TYR A 786 -12.26 34.98 24.39
N PRO A 787 -13.11 35.27 23.41
CA PRO A 787 -14.06 34.28 22.90
C PRO A 787 -13.26 33.11 22.33
N GLY A 788 -13.65 31.87 22.65
CA GLY A 788 -12.84 30.72 22.28
C GLY A 788 -11.95 30.20 23.41
N ILE A 789 -10.84 29.58 22.99
CA ILE A 789 -9.77 29.16 23.89
C ILE A 789 -8.94 30.38 24.30
N SER A 790 -8.75 30.53 25.60
CA SER A 790 -7.77 31.43 26.21
C SER A 790 -6.75 30.60 26.99
N TYR A 791 -5.47 30.83 26.73
CA TYR A 791 -4.39 30.28 27.55
C TYR A 791 -3.97 31.33 28.57
N TYR A 792 -3.91 30.96 29.84
CA TYR A 792 -3.45 31.82 30.91
C TYR A 792 -2.17 31.26 31.50
N ARG A 793 -1.20 32.11 31.80
CA ARG A 793 -0.05 31.73 32.63
C ARG A 793 0.27 32.85 33.60
N ILE A 794 1.09 32.53 34.59
CA ILE A 794 1.71 33.53 35.45
C ILE A 794 3.21 33.56 35.18
N ARG A 795 3.80 34.75 35.23
CA ARG A 795 5.24 34.97 35.17
C ARG A 795 5.70 35.68 36.44
N GLN A 796 6.55 35.04 37.22
CA GLN A 796 7.21 35.67 38.35
C GLN A 796 8.28 36.65 37.87
N THR A 797 8.50 37.74 38.59
CA THR A 797 9.62 38.65 38.41
C THR A 797 10.23 38.99 39.76
N ASP A 798 11.54 38.81 39.88
CA ASP A 798 12.31 39.03 41.09
C ASP A 798 12.72 40.51 41.26
N TYR A 799 13.25 40.87 42.43
CA TYR A 799 13.74 42.23 42.70
C TYR A 799 14.89 42.67 41.79
N ASP A 800 15.68 41.73 41.26
CA ASP A 800 16.77 42.00 40.32
C ASP A 800 16.32 42.07 38.85
N GLY A 801 15.02 41.85 38.58
CA GLY A 801 14.43 41.85 37.25
C GLY A 801 14.44 40.51 36.52
N THR A 802 15.00 39.45 37.12
CA THR A 802 14.92 38.07 36.59
C THR A 802 13.46 37.61 36.57
N SER A 803 13.06 36.83 35.57
CA SER A 803 11.67 36.36 35.46
C SER A 803 11.55 34.92 34.96
N GLU A 804 10.58 34.18 35.50
CA GLU A 804 10.26 32.79 35.15
C GLU A 804 8.75 32.67 34.87
N SER A 805 8.38 31.96 33.80
CA SER A 805 6.97 31.72 33.45
C SER A 805 6.57 30.27 33.77
N PHE A 806 5.40 30.09 34.37
CA PHE A 806 4.87 28.78 34.72
C PHE A 806 3.99 28.19 33.61
N PRO A 807 3.72 26.86 33.63
CA PRO A 807 2.83 26.23 32.66
C PRO A 807 1.46 26.92 32.58
N SER A 808 0.92 26.99 31.36
CA SER A 808 -0.36 27.64 31.11
C SER A 808 -1.56 26.76 31.45
N GLN A 809 -2.64 27.39 31.89
CA GLN A 809 -3.97 26.81 32.03
C GLN A 809 -4.81 27.19 30.83
N VAL A 810 -5.58 26.24 30.31
CA VAL A 810 -6.47 26.46 29.17
C VAL A 810 -7.89 26.68 29.67
N ILE A 811 -8.53 27.75 29.22
CA ILE A 811 -9.94 28.00 29.48
C ILE A 811 -10.66 28.16 28.17
N ASN A 812 -11.69 27.34 28.00
CA ASN A 812 -12.60 27.46 26.88
C ASN A 812 -13.79 28.34 27.28
N ASN A 813 -13.85 29.54 26.71
CA ASN A 813 -14.95 30.49 26.84
C ASN A 813 -15.84 30.44 25.58
N ILE A 814 -16.19 29.23 25.16
CA ILE A 814 -17.16 28.93 24.09
C ILE A 814 -18.48 28.52 24.72
N ARG A 815 -19.59 29.08 24.24
CA ARG A 815 -20.93 28.57 24.59
C ARG A 815 -21.15 27.23 23.91
N LYS A 816 -21.96 26.37 24.54
CA LYS A 816 -22.57 25.22 23.86
C LYS A 816 -23.46 25.74 22.72
N GLY A 817 -22.91 25.80 21.51
CA GLY A 817 -23.61 26.28 20.33
C GLY A 817 -24.68 25.29 19.89
N SER A 818 -25.88 25.78 19.59
CA SER A 818 -26.89 25.01 18.86
C SER A 818 -27.04 25.62 17.48
N PHE A 819 -27.11 24.77 16.45
CA PHE A 819 -27.37 25.19 15.08
C PHE A 819 -28.57 24.44 14.52
N THR A 820 -29.22 25.05 13.55
CA THR A 820 -30.32 24.45 12.78
C THR A 820 -29.91 24.30 11.33
N VAL A 821 -30.25 23.16 10.71
CA VAL A 821 -30.00 22.92 9.28
C VAL A 821 -31.30 23.11 8.52
N TYR A 822 -31.27 23.94 7.47
CA TYR A 822 -32.44 24.19 6.62
C TYR A 822 -32.05 24.37 5.14
N PRO A 823 -32.93 24.05 4.18
CA PRO A 823 -34.19 23.32 4.40
C PRO A 823 -33.93 21.89 4.89
N ASN A 824 -34.80 21.38 5.77
CA ASN A 824 -34.78 20.00 6.22
C ASN A 824 -36.23 19.50 6.36
N PRO A 825 -36.73 18.63 5.46
CA PRO A 825 -35.97 17.92 4.42
C PRO A 825 -35.41 18.82 3.31
N ALA A 826 -34.24 18.45 2.76
CA ALA A 826 -33.58 19.18 1.68
C ALA A 826 -33.87 18.56 0.31
N SER A 827 -34.35 19.38 -0.63
CA SER A 827 -34.54 19.04 -2.05
C SER A 827 -33.48 19.66 -2.97
N SER A 828 -32.56 20.45 -2.40
CA SER A 828 -31.49 21.15 -3.12
C SER A 828 -30.12 20.68 -2.63
N ARG A 829 -29.11 20.77 -3.50
CA ARG A 829 -27.70 20.51 -3.18
C ARG A 829 -27.14 21.44 -2.13
N VAL A 830 -27.80 22.57 -1.89
CA VAL A 830 -27.38 23.60 -0.95
C VAL A 830 -28.27 23.55 0.28
N VAL A 831 -27.64 23.43 1.45
CA VAL A 831 -28.28 23.60 2.76
C VAL A 831 -27.53 24.62 3.59
N HIS A 832 -28.25 25.24 4.51
CA HIS A 832 -27.80 26.34 5.35
C HIS A 832 -27.79 25.92 6.82
N LEU A 833 -26.76 26.34 7.55
CA LEU A 833 -26.64 26.20 8.98
C LEU A 833 -26.77 27.59 9.59
N SER A 834 -27.94 27.88 10.14
CA SER A 834 -28.13 29.08 10.96
C SER A 834 -27.73 28.79 12.40
N TYR A 835 -27.01 29.74 12.98
CA TYR A 835 -26.61 29.73 14.36
C TYR A 835 -26.88 31.09 15.00
N GLY A 836 -27.25 31.08 16.28
CA GLY A 836 -27.50 32.32 17.05
C GLY A 836 -26.27 32.86 17.77
N ASP A 837 -25.08 32.29 17.52
CA ASP A 837 -23.85 32.58 18.27
C ASP A 837 -22.62 32.72 17.35
N ASP A 838 -22.03 33.91 17.31
CA ASP A 838 -20.89 34.30 16.47
C ASP A 838 -19.62 33.42 16.65
N GLN A 839 -19.62 32.48 17.60
CA GLN A 839 -18.51 31.56 17.88
C GLN A 839 -18.51 30.27 17.03
N MET A 840 -19.57 29.95 16.28
CA MET A 840 -19.60 28.78 15.37
C MET A 840 -18.54 28.84 14.24
N GLN A 841 -17.93 30.00 14.01
CA GLN A 841 -16.84 30.16 13.06
C GLN A 841 -15.59 29.30 13.38
N PHE A 842 -15.46 28.81 14.61
CA PHE A 842 -14.32 28.00 15.07
C PHE A 842 -14.57 26.48 15.01
N TYR A 843 -15.77 26.04 14.61
CA TYR A 843 -16.08 24.61 14.47
C TYR A 843 -15.68 24.08 13.09
N THR A 844 -15.12 22.86 13.06
CA THR A 844 -15.00 22.04 11.86
C THR A 844 -16.34 21.37 11.57
N ILE A 845 -16.90 21.62 10.39
CA ILE A 845 -18.15 21.01 9.94
C ILE A 845 -17.83 19.80 9.05
N THR A 846 -18.37 18.64 9.42
CA THR A 846 -18.31 17.42 8.62
C THR A 846 -19.71 16.88 8.37
N VAL A 847 -19.90 16.22 7.25
CA VAL A 847 -21.15 15.53 6.92
C VAL A 847 -20.91 14.03 7.03
N ARG A 848 -21.78 13.29 7.69
CA ARG A 848 -21.64 11.83 7.84
C ARG A 848 -22.93 11.12 7.44
N ASP A 849 -22.80 9.95 6.82
CA ASP A 849 -23.95 9.06 6.63
C ASP A 849 -24.27 8.27 7.90
N ILE A 850 -25.34 7.48 7.86
CA ILE A 850 -25.80 6.67 9.00
C ILE A 850 -24.79 5.62 9.47
N THR A 851 -23.76 5.31 8.66
CA THR A 851 -22.69 4.36 9.03
C THR A 851 -21.49 5.06 9.68
N GLY A 852 -21.53 6.40 9.78
CA GLY A 852 -20.46 7.23 10.32
C GLY A 852 -19.39 7.61 9.30
N ARG A 853 -19.54 7.22 8.02
CA ARG A 853 -18.62 7.59 6.94
C ARG A 853 -18.80 9.06 6.58
N GLU A 854 -17.68 9.77 6.45
CA GLU A 854 -17.65 11.17 6.04
C GLU A 854 -18.02 11.33 4.56
N ILE A 855 -18.93 12.26 4.27
CA ILE A 855 -19.43 12.59 2.95
C ILE A 855 -18.81 13.93 2.52
N PRO A 856 -18.17 14.00 1.36
CA PRO A 856 -17.62 15.24 0.85
C PRO A 856 -18.70 16.31 0.65
N ALA A 857 -18.51 17.47 1.27
CA ALA A 857 -19.33 18.67 1.08
C ALA A 857 -18.44 19.91 1.13
N THR A 858 -18.72 20.90 0.28
CA THR A 858 -18.03 22.20 0.33
C THR A 858 -18.68 23.06 1.39
N VAL A 859 -17.86 23.61 2.31
CA VAL A 859 -18.31 24.48 3.40
C VAL A 859 -17.94 25.93 3.07
N SER A 860 -18.91 26.81 2.91
CA SER A 860 -18.69 28.26 2.72
C SER A 860 -19.34 29.04 3.86
N ARG A 861 -18.53 29.84 4.56
CA ARG A 861 -19.00 30.71 5.65
C ARG A 861 -19.40 32.06 5.05
N THR A 862 -20.64 32.48 5.25
CA THR A 862 -21.11 33.81 4.84
C THR A 862 -21.00 34.77 6.02
N GLY A 863 -20.72 36.05 5.76
CA GLY A 863 -20.46 37.05 6.81
C GLY A 863 -21.64 37.41 7.72
N ASN A 864 -22.81 36.77 7.56
CA ASN A 864 -24.06 37.10 8.24
C ASN A 864 -24.53 36.04 9.26
N GLY A 865 -23.63 35.20 9.79
CA GLY A 865 -24.03 34.18 10.77
C GLY A 865 -24.64 32.92 10.14
N ASP A 866 -24.31 32.62 8.88
CA ASP A 866 -24.82 31.47 8.14
C ASP A 866 -23.69 30.70 7.43
N ILE A 867 -23.73 29.36 7.52
CA ILE A 867 -22.79 28.47 6.83
C ILE A 867 -23.54 27.69 5.77
N GLN A 868 -23.08 27.79 4.53
CA GLN A 868 -23.63 27.04 3.41
C GLN A 868 -22.83 25.74 3.22
N LEU A 869 -23.55 24.62 3.13
CA LEU A 869 -23.02 23.32 2.76
C LEU A 869 -23.53 22.94 1.37
N GLU A 870 -22.62 22.65 0.46
CA GLU A 870 -22.95 22.17 -0.88
C GLU A 870 -22.55 20.70 -1.08
N PHE A 871 -23.55 19.87 -1.36
CA PHE A 871 -23.40 18.45 -1.65
C PHE A 871 -23.09 18.21 -3.13
N SER A 872 -22.32 17.16 -3.41
CA SER A 872 -22.22 16.60 -4.76
C SER A 872 -23.51 15.84 -5.12
N GLU A 873 -23.91 15.90 -6.40
CA GLU A 873 -25.16 15.28 -6.91
C GLU A 873 -25.28 13.79 -6.57
N ILE A 874 -24.16 13.07 -6.56
CA ILE A 874 -24.15 11.63 -6.28
C ILE A 874 -24.60 11.27 -4.85
N TYR A 875 -24.61 12.25 -3.94
CA TYR A 875 -25.05 12.12 -2.55
C TYR A 875 -26.46 12.69 -2.30
N MET A 876 -27.15 13.22 -3.32
CA MET A 876 -28.51 13.74 -3.22
C MET A 876 -29.57 12.67 -3.55
N LYS A 877 -29.49 11.49 -2.93
CA LYS A 877 -30.48 10.43 -3.16
C LYS A 877 -31.71 10.63 -2.26
N PRO A 878 -32.94 10.70 -2.81
CA PRO A 878 -34.17 10.78 -2.03
C PRO A 878 -34.24 9.71 -0.93
N GLY A 879 -34.62 10.12 0.28
CA GLY A 879 -34.70 9.27 1.46
C GLY A 879 -33.39 9.05 2.22
N SER A 880 -32.27 9.65 1.78
CA SER A 880 -30.99 9.55 2.49
C SER A 880 -31.00 10.40 3.76
N LEU A 881 -30.47 9.85 4.86
CA LEU A 881 -30.28 10.55 6.13
C LEU A 881 -28.80 10.83 6.37
N TYR A 882 -28.47 12.09 6.60
CA TYR A 882 -27.14 12.55 6.96
C TYR A 882 -27.13 13.18 8.36
N PHE A 883 -25.96 13.14 8.99
CA PHE A 883 -25.66 13.89 10.20
C PHE A 883 -24.65 14.98 9.86
N ILE A 884 -25.07 16.23 10.06
CA ILE A 884 -24.16 17.37 10.02
C ILE A 884 -23.55 17.48 11.41
N VAL A 885 -22.23 17.35 11.48
CA VAL A 885 -21.48 17.30 12.73
C VAL A 885 -20.55 18.50 12.77
N ALA A 886 -20.74 19.36 13.75
CA ALA A 886 -19.83 20.45 14.06
C ALA A 886 -19.01 20.04 15.30
N THR A 887 -17.67 20.04 15.17
CA THR A 887 -16.77 19.79 16.30
C THR A 887 -15.63 20.80 16.35
N ASP A 888 -15.21 21.18 17.54
CA ASP A 888 -14.02 22.01 17.80
C ASP A 888 -12.83 21.18 18.31
N GLY A 889 -12.93 19.84 18.28
CA GLY A 889 -11.94 18.90 18.79
C GLY A 889 -12.16 18.47 20.25
N ILE A 890 -13.09 19.09 20.98
CA ILE A 890 -13.45 18.72 22.36
C ILE A 890 -14.95 18.46 22.47
N GLU A 891 -15.79 19.38 21.99
CA GLU A 891 -17.23 19.22 21.93
C GLU A 891 -17.70 18.86 20.52
N THR A 892 -18.83 18.14 20.46
CA THR A 892 -19.47 17.75 19.20
C THR A 892 -20.96 18.02 19.30
N VAL A 893 -21.48 18.81 18.37
CA VAL A 893 -22.91 19.05 18.20
C VAL A 893 -23.34 18.58 16.82
N GLN A 894 -24.51 17.93 16.75
CA GLN A 894 -24.97 17.29 15.53
C GLN A 894 -26.43 17.61 15.22
N GLN A 895 -26.74 17.71 13.93
CA GLN A 895 -28.10 17.84 13.42
C GLN A 895 -28.36 16.80 12.33
N LYS A 896 -29.59 16.31 12.28
CA LYS A 896 -30.04 15.40 11.22
C LYS A 896 -30.46 16.20 9.99
N LEU A 897 -30.13 15.69 8.81
CA LEU A 897 -30.57 16.21 7.52
C LEU A 897 -31.19 15.07 6.70
N LEU A 898 -32.45 15.21 6.31
CA LEU A 898 -33.13 14.28 5.41
C LEU A 898 -33.12 14.83 3.98
N ILE A 899 -32.74 14.01 2.99
CA ILE A 899 -32.85 14.36 1.57
C ILE A 899 -34.21 13.94 1.04
N GLN A 900 -34.93 14.85 0.36
CA GLN A 900 -36.24 14.61 -0.22
C GLN A 900 -36.18 14.34 -1.71
#